data_AF-A0A927PAQ1-F1
#
_entry.id   AF-A0A927PAQ1-F1
#
_cell.length_a   1.000
_cell.length_b   1.000
_cell.length_c   1.000
_cell.angle_alpha   90.00
_cell.angle_beta   90.00
_cell.angle_gamma   90.00
#
_symmetry.space_group_name_H-M   'P 1'
#
loop_
_entity.id
_entity.type
_entity.pdbx_description
1 polymer ?
#
loop_
_entity_poly.entity_id
_entity_poly.type
_entity_poly.pdbx_seq_one_letter_code
_entity_poly.pdbx_strand_id
1 'polypeptide(L)'
;MSQQKKTFYITTPIYYPSGNMHIGHTYTTVAADTMTRFKKLTGYDAYFLTGTDEHGQKIELKAAEAGVTPKEYVDKIVANTKELWKLMNIEYDDFIRTTDERHEKIVQKIFRQFYEQGDIYKASYEGQYCTPCESFWTASQLVEKDGVKVCPDCGRPTELVTEESYFFRMSKYQDWLIEYIESHPDFIQPASRANEMINNFLKPGLQDLCVSRTSFKWGVPVDFDPKHVVYVWIDALSNYITAMGYGTDHDELMQKYWPANVHLVGKEIVRFHTIYWPIMLHALGLPLPKQVFAHGWLLFGNDKMSKSKGNVQYPQPIVERYGCDALRYYLLREMPFGADGNYTNEAFLTRMNADLANDLGNLVSRTVAMIEKYFDGVIPAWTDAVDEALDTPLREHCAALPRLVEEQMDKLQYSQALAEIWKVIGECNKYIDLTQPWVLGKDPEKKDRLANVMNMLAECVRYAAVLIGPFMPATPERIYQQLGIADDSLKTWESIQEFGKLPVGAKVQKGDALFPRIDVKKEVAALTGEDEKAEKKEDKKQQKQEKKQEKQEKKAEKKVEIPEGCISFGDFEKVKLVVAKVCACEKVAKSDKLLKFDLDIGAEHRTVLSGIAKFHTPEELLGKNLILLANLAPRKIMGIESQGMLLSSVVEHEDGSETLRVLMADPIMPAGAIIG
;
A
#
# COMPACT_ATOMS: atom_id res chain seq x y z
N MET A 1 2.17 -40.41 19.40
CA MET A 1 2.36 -40.22 17.96
C MET A 1 2.13 -38.74 17.68
N SER A 2 3.16 -37.97 17.32
CA SER A 2 2.98 -36.56 16.95
C SER A 2 2.11 -36.52 15.69
N GLN A 3 0.93 -35.89 15.76
CA GLN A 3 0.15 -35.62 14.55
C GLN A 3 1.05 -34.88 13.56
N GLN A 4 1.20 -35.41 12.35
CA GLN A 4 1.98 -34.78 11.30
C GLN A 4 1.30 -33.45 10.94
N LYS A 5 2.00 -32.34 11.17
CA LYS A 5 1.46 -30.99 10.88
C LYS A 5 1.14 -30.87 9.39
N LYS A 6 0.03 -30.21 9.06
CA LYS A 6 -0.31 -29.87 7.67
C LYS A 6 0.76 -28.93 7.11
N THR A 7 1.16 -29.14 5.85
CA THR A 7 2.17 -28.31 5.20
C THR A 7 1.55 -27.13 4.47
N PHE A 8 2.27 -26.01 4.44
CA PHE A 8 1.86 -24.80 3.72
C PHE A 8 3.06 -24.17 3.01
N TYR A 9 3.12 -24.28 1.69
CA TYR A 9 4.17 -23.69 0.88
C TYR A 9 3.68 -22.42 0.18
N ILE A 10 4.34 -21.29 0.45
CA ILE A 10 4.04 -19.99 -0.15
C ILE A 10 5.28 -19.37 -0.78
N THR A 11 5.10 -18.69 -1.91
CA THR A 11 6.18 -18.01 -2.60
C THR A 11 5.83 -16.56 -2.93
N THR A 12 6.84 -15.70 -2.97
CA THR A 12 6.77 -14.43 -3.72
C THR A 12 7.23 -14.68 -5.16
N PRO A 13 7.14 -13.68 -6.06
CA PRO A 13 7.97 -13.68 -7.25
C PRO A 13 9.43 -13.59 -6.82
N ILE A 14 10.32 -14.02 -7.70
CA ILE A 14 11.73 -13.65 -7.62
C ILE A 14 11.95 -12.31 -8.32
N TYR A 15 12.63 -11.38 -7.66
CA TYR A 15 12.68 -9.99 -8.08
C TYR A 15 13.87 -9.71 -8.99
N TYR A 16 13.66 -8.91 -10.04
CA TYR A 16 14.72 -8.56 -10.98
C TYR A 16 15.68 -7.50 -10.39
N PRO A 17 16.95 -7.82 -10.09
CA PRO A 17 17.90 -6.95 -9.41
C PRO A 17 18.51 -5.92 -10.38
N SER A 18 17.67 -5.20 -11.13
CA SER A 18 18.13 -4.07 -11.95
C SER A 18 18.37 -2.78 -11.13
N GLY A 19 18.22 -2.85 -9.81
CA GLY A 19 18.60 -1.84 -8.82
C GLY A 19 17.86 -2.09 -7.50
N ASN A 20 17.96 -1.17 -6.55
CA ASN A 20 17.36 -1.33 -5.22
C ASN A 20 15.85 -1.63 -5.26
N MET A 21 15.42 -2.48 -4.32
CA MET A 21 14.01 -2.81 -4.06
C MET A 21 13.31 -1.62 -3.38
N HIS A 22 12.00 -1.56 -3.54
CA HIS A 22 11.15 -0.43 -3.12
C HIS A 22 9.85 -0.95 -2.50
N ILE A 23 9.00 -0.07 -1.96
CA ILE A 23 7.78 -0.48 -1.22
C ILE A 23 6.86 -1.43 -2.01
N GLY A 24 6.78 -1.32 -3.34
CA GLY A 24 6.04 -2.28 -4.16
C GLY A 24 6.56 -3.73 -4.09
N HIS A 25 7.88 -3.94 -4.01
CA HIS A 25 8.47 -5.27 -3.82
C HIS A 25 8.18 -5.76 -2.39
N THR A 26 8.42 -4.88 -1.41
CA THR A 26 8.18 -5.13 0.01
C THR A 26 6.74 -5.51 0.30
N TYR A 27 5.76 -4.93 -0.41
CA TYR A 27 4.35 -5.25 -0.23
C TYR A 27 4.05 -6.74 -0.41
N THR A 28 4.53 -7.34 -1.51
CA THR A 28 4.33 -8.77 -1.79
C THR A 28 5.06 -9.63 -0.74
N THR A 29 6.29 -9.27 -0.38
CA THR A 29 7.10 -10.03 0.59
C THR A 29 6.51 -9.97 1.99
N VAL A 30 6.01 -8.81 2.43
CA VAL A 30 5.31 -8.63 3.71
C VAL A 30 4.03 -9.46 3.75
N ALA A 31 3.25 -9.49 2.66
CA ALA A 31 2.06 -10.33 2.59
C ALA A 31 2.39 -11.82 2.71
N ALA A 32 3.44 -12.30 2.02
CA ALA A 32 3.90 -13.69 2.13
C ALA A 32 4.39 -14.04 3.54
N ASP A 33 5.20 -13.18 4.14
CA ASP A 33 5.70 -13.33 5.51
C ASP A 33 4.55 -13.35 6.53
N THR A 34 3.59 -12.42 6.43
CA THR A 34 2.42 -12.40 7.30
C THR A 34 1.59 -13.67 7.18
N MET A 35 1.35 -14.18 5.97
CA MET A 35 0.64 -15.44 5.81
C MET A 35 1.43 -16.62 6.40
N THR A 36 2.75 -16.65 6.21
CA THR A 36 3.62 -17.68 6.76
C THR A 36 3.58 -17.68 8.29
N ARG A 37 3.73 -16.51 8.91
CA ARG A 37 3.62 -16.33 10.37
C ARG A 37 2.24 -16.74 10.88
N PHE A 38 1.18 -16.38 10.16
CA PHE A 38 -0.19 -16.78 10.52
C PHE A 38 -0.38 -18.29 10.44
N LYS A 39 0.12 -18.95 9.39
CA LYS A 39 0.03 -20.42 9.26
C LYS A 39 0.87 -21.13 10.32
N LYS A 40 2.07 -20.64 10.64
CA LYS A 40 2.87 -21.14 11.77
C LYS A 40 2.14 -20.98 13.11
N LEU A 41 1.52 -19.81 13.33
CA LEU A 41 0.72 -19.51 14.52
C LEU A 41 -0.50 -20.44 14.65
N THR A 42 -1.14 -20.82 13.54
CA THR A 42 -2.29 -21.76 13.51
C THR A 42 -1.88 -23.24 13.37
N GLY A 43 -0.60 -23.56 13.63
CA GLY A 43 -0.13 -24.95 13.77
C GLY A 43 0.33 -25.64 12.47
N TYR A 44 0.40 -24.93 11.34
CA TYR A 44 0.98 -25.47 10.11
C TYR A 44 2.50 -25.53 10.16
N ASP A 45 3.04 -26.49 9.41
CA ASP A 45 4.44 -26.48 8.99
C ASP A 45 4.54 -25.67 7.69
N ALA A 46 4.83 -24.38 7.81
CA ALA A 46 4.85 -23.47 6.67
C ALA A 46 6.27 -23.23 6.16
N TYR A 47 6.44 -23.22 4.83
CA TYR A 47 7.68 -22.92 4.13
C TYR A 47 7.48 -21.70 3.23
N PHE A 48 8.35 -20.70 3.34
CA PHE A 48 8.30 -19.46 2.58
C PHE A 48 9.55 -19.29 1.71
N LEU A 49 9.35 -19.26 0.40
CA LEU A 49 10.38 -18.97 -0.59
C LEU A 49 10.28 -17.53 -1.14
N THR A 50 11.42 -16.85 -1.17
CA THR A 50 11.61 -15.60 -1.94
C THR A 50 12.96 -15.67 -2.68
N GLY A 51 13.29 -14.66 -3.50
CA GLY A 51 14.55 -14.69 -4.24
C GLY A 51 14.71 -13.62 -5.30
N THR A 52 15.69 -13.83 -6.17
CA THR A 52 16.08 -12.90 -7.25
C THR A 52 16.21 -13.60 -8.59
N ASP A 53 15.68 -12.96 -9.63
CA ASP A 53 15.82 -13.35 -11.04
C ASP A 53 17.00 -12.58 -11.65
N GLU A 54 18.14 -13.26 -11.78
CA GLU A 54 19.44 -12.62 -11.96
C GLU A 54 19.97 -12.67 -13.39
N HIS A 55 19.23 -13.24 -14.34
CA HIS A 55 19.68 -13.41 -15.73
C HIS A 55 19.08 -12.38 -16.70
N GLY A 56 19.62 -12.34 -17.93
CA GLY A 56 19.08 -11.55 -19.03
C GLY A 56 19.89 -10.29 -19.39
N GLN A 57 19.63 -9.81 -20.60
CA GLN A 57 20.36 -8.71 -21.25
C GLN A 57 20.40 -7.43 -20.43
N LYS A 58 19.30 -7.07 -19.75
CA LYS A 58 19.21 -5.83 -18.97
C LYS A 58 20.20 -5.78 -17.80
N ILE A 59 20.51 -6.92 -17.18
CA ILE A 59 21.54 -7.00 -16.13
C ILE A 59 22.93 -6.90 -16.75
N GLU A 60 23.17 -7.58 -17.86
CA GLU A 60 24.44 -7.52 -18.61
C GLU A 60 24.80 -6.08 -18.99
N LEU A 61 23.84 -5.32 -19.53
CA LEU A 61 24.01 -3.92 -19.89
C LEU A 61 24.31 -3.04 -18.67
N LYS A 62 23.55 -3.19 -17.58
CA LYS A 62 23.77 -2.39 -16.35
C LYS A 62 25.10 -2.69 -15.66
N ALA A 63 25.54 -3.94 -15.70
CA ALA A 63 26.84 -4.32 -15.18
C ALA A 63 27.97 -3.69 -16.00
N ALA A 64 27.84 -3.69 -17.33
CA ALA A 64 28.77 -3.02 -18.23
C ALA A 64 28.80 -1.50 -18.01
N GLU A 65 27.64 -0.84 -17.85
CA GLU A 65 27.54 0.59 -17.50
C GLU A 65 28.21 0.91 -16.16
N ALA A 66 28.15 -0.02 -15.19
CA ALA A 66 28.78 0.11 -13.89
C ALA A 66 30.26 -0.33 -13.87
N GLY A 67 30.80 -0.85 -14.98
CA GLY A 67 32.19 -1.29 -15.08
C GLY A 67 32.52 -2.55 -14.27
N VAL A 68 31.55 -3.42 -14.01
CA VAL A 68 31.69 -4.67 -13.23
C VAL A 68 31.13 -5.88 -13.99
N THR A 69 31.44 -7.09 -13.57
CA THR A 69 30.79 -8.29 -14.14
C THR A 69 29.31 -8.37 -13.75
N PRO A 70 28.44 -9.04 -14.54
CA PRO A 70 27.04 -9.23 -14.18
C PRO A 70 26.84 -9.89 -12.82
N LYS A 71 27.68 -10.89 -12.47
CA LYS A 71 27.64 -11.57 -11.18
C LYS A 71 27.95 -10.64 -10.01
N GLU A 72 29.01 -9.83 -10.12
CA GLU A 72 29.35 -8.82 -9.09
C GLU A 72 28.24 -7.77 -8.93
N TYR A 73 27.61 -7.37 -10.04
CA TYR A 73 26.51 -6.42 -10.03
C TYR A 73 25.30 -6.95 -9.25
N VAL A 74 24.85 -8.18 -9.54
CA VAL A 74 23.71 -8.79 -8.85
C VAL A 74 24.05 -9.16 -7.40
N ASP A 75 25.27 -9.63 -7.11
CA ASP A 75 25.72 -9.96 -5.75
C ASP A 75 25.55 -8.78 -4.78
N LYS A 76 25.91 -7.56 -5.23
CA LYS A 76 25.73 -6.34 -4.44
C LYS A 76 24.25 -6.04 -4.16
N ILE A 77 23.38 -6.19 -5.15
CA ILE A 77 21.95 -5.87 -5.02
C ILE A 77 21.24 -6.92 -4.17
N VAL A 78 21.62 -8.20 -4.29
CA VAL A 78 21.13 -9.29 -3.45
C VAL A 78 21.51 -9.04 -1.99
N ALA A 79 22.76 -8.65 -1.71
CA ALA A 79 23.18 -8.29 -0.35
C ALA A 79 22.30 -7.17 0.23
N ASN A 80 22.09 -6.08 -0.52
CA ASN A 80 21.20 -4.99 -0.10
C ASN A 80 19.75 -5.45 0.10
N THR A 81 19.27 -6.38 -0.72
CA THR A 81 17.91 -6.94 -0.64
C THR A 81 17.74 -7.77 0.63
N LYS A 82 18.73 -8.58 1.01
CA LYS A 82 18.73 -9.35 2.26
C LYS A 82 18.76 -8.44 3.49
N GLU A 83 19.54 -7.36 3.47
CA GLU A 83 19.52 -6.36 4.54
C GLU A 83 18.16 -5.65 4.63
N LEU A 84 17.52 -5.37 3.48
CA LEU A 84 16.17 -4.83 3.47
C LEU A 84 15.15 -5.81 4.09
N TRP A 85 15.24 -7.10 3.78
CA TRP A 85 14.38 -8.12 4.39
C TRP A 85 14.57 -8.23 5.89
N LYS A 86 15.80 -8.14 6.37
CA LYS A 86 16.10 -8.04 7.81
C LYS A 86 15.49 -6.77 8.42
N LEU A 87 15.63 -5.61 7.78
CA LEU A 87 15.03 -4.35 8.21
C LEU A 87 13.49 -4.43 8.27
N MET A 88 12.88 -5.16 7.33
CA MET A 88 11.43 -5.38 7.25
C MET A 88 10.93 -6.55 8.12
N ASN A 89 11.80 -7.13 8.94
CA ASN A 89 11.52 -8.29 9.79
C ASN A 89 10.83 -9.44 9.03
N ILE A 90 11.34 -9.75 7.84
CA ILE A 90 10.87 -10.84 6.98
C ILE A 90 11.63 -12.11 7.34
N GLU A 91 10.90 -13.19 7.62
CA GLU A 91 11.44 -14.52 7.88
C GLU A 91 11.06 -15.47 6.73
N TYR A 92 11.98 -15.68 5.80
CA TYR A 92 11.87 -16.70 4.74
C TYR A 92 12.70 -17.94 5.11
N ASP A 93 12.29 -19.10 4.61
CA ASP A 93 12.98 -20.37 4.84
C ASP A 93 14.10 -20.62 3.81
N ASP A 94 13.98 -20.06 2.59
CA ASP A 94 15.04 -20.03 1.58
C ASP A 94 15.00 -18.75 0.74
N PHE A 95 16.18 -18.34 0.25
CA PHE A 95 16.37 -17.24 -0.70
C PHE A 95 17.03 -17.79 -1.95
N ILE A 96 16.24 -18.12 -2.98
CA ILE A 96 16.74 -18.67 -4.23
C ILE A 96 17.34 -17.57 -5.11
N ARG A 97 18.46 -17.87 -5.75
CA ARG A 97 19.06 -17.03 -6.79
C ARG A 97 19.15 -17.83 -8.07
N THR A 98 18.76 -17.26 -9.20
CA THR A 98 18.83 -18.02 -10.47
C THR A 98 20.27 -18.32 -10.90
N THR A 99 21.27 -17.59 -10.39
CA THR A 99 22.71 -17.92 -10.57
C THR A 99 23.22 -19.02 -9.63
N ASP A 100 22.38 -19.57 -8.74
CA ASP A 100 22.81 -20.69 -7.89
C ASP A 100 23.02 -21.94 -8.76
N GLU A 101 24.12 -22.66 -8.55
CA GLU A 101 24.42 -23.88 -9.32
C GLU A 101 23.32 -24.94 -9.20
N ARG A 102 22.64 -25.01 -8.04
CA ARG A 102 21.46 -25.89 -7.82
C ARG A 102 20.28 -25.55 -8.71
N HIS A 103 20.18 -24.30 -9.17
CA HIS A 103 19.14 -23.83 -10.06
C HIS A 103 19.53 -24.07 -11.52
N GLU A 104 20.69 -23.55 -11.95
CA GLU A 104 21.13 -23.60 -13.35
C GLU A 104 21.18 -25.04 -13.90
N LYS A 105 21.72 -25.99 -13.11
CA LYS A 105 21.78 -27.40 -13.50
C LYS A 105 20.40 -28.00 -13.76
N ILE A 106 19.40 -27.63 -12.97
CA ILE A 106 18.06 -28.16 -13.12
C ILE A 106 17.33 -27.48 -14.27
N VAL A 107 17.54 -26.18 -14.49
CA VAL A 107 17.03 -25.48 -15.68
C VAL A 107 17.56 -26.12 -16.96
N GLN A 108 18.86 -26.48 -17.01
CA GLN A 108 19.44 -27.23 -18.13
C GLN A 108 18.74 -28.58 -18.35
N LYS A 109 18.53 -29.35 -17.27
CA LYS A 109 17.81 -30.63 -17.34
C LYS A 109 16.37 -30.46 -17.83
N ILE A 110 15.65 -29.47 -17.32
CA ILE A 110 14.27 -29.16 -17.73
C ILE A 110 14.22 -28.81 -19.21
N PHE A 111 15.13 -27.95 -19.68
CA PHE A 111 15.20 -27.56 -21.08
C PHE A 111 15.47 -28.76 -22.00
N ARG A 112 16.43 -29.62 -21.62
CA ARG A 112 16.74 -30.87 -22.31
C ARG A 112 15.54 -31.81 -22.35
N GLN A 113 14.87 -32.01 -21.22
CA GLN A 113 13.68 -32.87 -21.14
C GLN A 113 12.59 -32.39 -22.11
N PHE A 114 12.28 -31.10 -22.11
CA PHE A 114 11.30 -30.52 -23.04
C PHE A 114 11.71 -30.71 -24.51
N TYR A 115 13.00 -30.62 -24.83
CA TYR A 115 13.51 -30.90 -26.17
C TYR A 115 13.36 -32.38 -26.55
N GLU A 116 13.78 -33.29 -25.68
CA GLU A 116 13.74 -34.74 -25.91
C GLU A 116 12.31 -35.30 -26.04
N GLN A 117 11.35 -34.73 -25.33
CA GLN A 117 9.93 -35.10 -25.44
C GLN A 117 9.19 -34.40 -26.59
N GLY A 118 9.87 -33.53 -27.35
CA GLY A 118 9.35 -32.85 -28.54
C GLY A 118 8.50 -31.61 -28.28
N ASP A 119 8.45 -31.12 -27.03
CA ASP A 119 7.78 -29.88 -26.66
C ASP A 119 8.61 -28.64 -26.98
N ILE A 120 9.93 -28.76 -27.00
CA ILE A 120 10.83 -27.75 -27.56
C ILE A 120 11.32 -28.19 -28.93
N TYR A 121 11.27 -27.28 -29.90
CA TYR A 121 11.83 -27.47 -31.23
C TYR A 121 12.62 -26.25 -31.68
N LYS A 122 13.60 -26.45 -32.57
CA LYS A 122 14.40 -25.37 -33.14
C LYS A 122 13.68 -24.79 -34.36
N ALA A 123 13.59 -23.47 -34.45
CA ALA A 123 13.07 -22.77 -35.62
C ALA A 123 13.80 -21.43 -35.80
N SER A 124 13.76 -20.88 -37.01
CA SER A 124 14.22 -19.51 -37.27
C SER A 124 13.03 -18.58 -37.24
N TYR A 125 13.10 -17.54 -36.41
CA TYR A 125 12.09 -16.49 -36.36
C TYR A 125 12.57 -15.28 -37.14
N GLU A 126 11.76 -14.83 -38.08
CA GLU A 126 11.99 -13.61 -38.86
C GLU A 126 10.97 -12.57 -38.42
N GLY A 127 11.44 -11.53 -37.75
CA GLY A 127 10.59 -10.51 -37.15
C GLY A 127 11.21 -9.13 -37.22
N GLN A 128 10.37 -8.11 -37.11
CA GLN A 128 10.78 -6.73 -37.18
C GLN A 128 11.09 -6.25 -35.76
N TYR A 129 12.37 -6.13 -35.46
CA TYR A 129 12.90 -5.85 -34.13
C TYR A 129 13.09 -4.35 -33.91
N CYS A 130 12.63 -3.85 -32.78
CA CYS A 130 12.87 -2.49 -32.36
C CYS A 130 13.93 -2.47 -31.26
N THR A 131 15.19 -2.19 -31.60
CA THR A 131 16.31 -2.17 -30.66
C THR A 131 16.06 -1.31 -29.41
N PRO A 132 15.49 -0.09 -29.51
CA PRO A 132 15.21 0.72 -28.33
C PRO A 132 14.07 0.22 -27.44
N CYS A 133 13.14 -0.58 -27.97
CA CYS A 133 12.04 -1.18 -27.22
C CYS A 133 12.29 -2.65 -26.84
N GLU A 134 13.36 -3.25 -27.36
CA GLU A 134 13.72 -4.66 -27.24
C GLU A 134 12.58 -5.64 -27.61
N SER A 135 11.71 -5.23 -28.53
CA SER A 135 10.50 -5.98 -28.91
C SER A 135 10.54 -6.42 -30.37
N PHE A 136 10.17 -7.68 -30.60
CA PHE A 136 9.84 -8.20 -31.91
C PHE A 136 8.38 -7.93 -32.24
N TRP A 137 8.15 -7.45 -33.45
CA TRP A 137 6.82 -7.23 -34.01
C TRP A 137 6.65 -8.11 -35.23
N THR A 138 5.46 -8.70 -35.37
CA THR A 138 5.08 -9.28 -36.65
C THR A 138 4.86 -8.16 -37.67
N ALA A 139 4.96 -8.48 -38.97
CA ALA A 139 4.73 -7.50 -40.03
C ALA A 139 3.33 -6.85 -39.99
N SER A 140 2.36 -7.49 -39.32
CA SER A 140 0.99 -7.00 -39.09
C SER A 140 0.84 -6.10 -37.86
N GLN A 141 1.80 -6.11 -36.93
CA GLN A 141 1.78 -5.30 -35.71
C GLN A 141 2.50 -3.95 -35.87
N LEU A 142 3.29 -3.77 -36.93
CA LEU A 142 3.97 -2.51 -37.21
C LEU A 142 2.99 -1.44 -37.67
N VAL A 143 3.26 -0.20 -37.28
CA VAL A 143 2.47 0.96 -37.68
C VAL A 143 3.19 1.67 -38.82
N GLU A 144 2.45 2.16 -39.79
CA GLU A 144 3.04 2.88 -40.92
C GLU A 144 3.01 4.39 -40.65
N LYS A 145 4.17 5.03 -40.74
CA LYS A 145 4.33 6.48 -40.57
C LYS A 145 5.20 7.01 -41.70
N ASP A 146 4.67 7.94 -42.49
CA ASP A 146 5.34 8.52 -43.66
C ASP A 146 5.85 7.46 -44.67
N GLY A 147 5.10 6.36 -44.86
CA GLY A 147 5.46 5.26 -45.77
C GLY A 147 6.53 4.31 -45.24
N VAL A 148 6.92 4.44 -43.96
CA VAL A 148 7.89 3.57 -43.29
C VAL A 148 7.19 2.80 -42.17
N LYS A 149 7.37 1.48 -42.13
CA LYS A 149 6.92 0.65 -41.00
C LYS A 149 7.81 0.92 -39.78
N VAL A 150 7.18 1.35 -38.70
CA VAL A 150 7.84 1.73 -37.45
C VAL A 150 7.24 0.97 -36.27
N CYS A 151 8.01 0.90 -35.18
CA CYS A 151 7.59 0.28 -33.94
C CYS A 151 6.31 0.94 -33.42
N PRO A 152 5.27 0.16 -33.07
CA PRO A 152 4.01 0.70 -32.53
C PRO A 152 4.18 1.45 -31.22
N ASP A 153 5.16 1.05 -30.40
CA ASP A 153 5.34 1.64 -29.08
C ASP A 153 6.12 2.96 -29.10
N CYS A 154 7.20 3.03 -29.87
CA CYS A 154 8.09 4.22 -29.86
C CYS A 154 8.12 5.00 -31.17
N GLY A 155 7.46 4.53 -32.22
CA GLY A 155 7.44 5.16 -33.53
C GLY A 155 8.78 5.23 -34.25
N ARG A 156 9.79 4.47 -33.80
CA ARG A 156 11.13 4.39 -34.42
C ARG A 156 11.21 3.25 -35.45
N PRO A 157 12.12 3.31 -36.43
CA PRO A 157 12.34 2.23 -37.39
C PRO A 157 12.60 0.88 -36.70
N THR A 158 12.10 -0.18 -37.31
CA THR A 158 12.42 -1.56 -36.94
C THR A 158 13.35 -2.18 -37.98
N GLU A 159 14.13 -3.17 -37.57
CA GLU A 159 15.01 -3.92 -38.44
C GLU A 159 14.50 -5.35 -38.58
N LEU A 160 14.54 -5.89 -39.80
CA LEU A 160 14.22 -7.30 -40.02
C LEU A 160 15.37 -8.15 -39.48
N VAL A 161 15.13 -8.83 -38.38
CA VAL A 161 16.11 -9.70 -37.74
C VAL A 161 15.63 -11.14 -37.85
N THR A 162 16.49 -11.99 -38.41
CA THR A 162 16.31 -13.44 -38.37
C THR A 162 17.18 -13.99 -37.26
N GLU A 163 16.56 -14.57 -36.23
CA GLU A 163 17.27 -15.24 -35.14
C GLU A 163 16.83 -16.70 -35.10
N GLU A 164 17.81 -17.62 -35.11
CA GLU A 164 17.54 -19.01 -34.77
C GLU A 164 17.21 -19.08 -33.28
N SER A 165 16.14 -19.80 -32.91
CA SER A 165 15.72 -19.90 -31.51
C SER A 165 14.97 -21.21 -31.27
N TYR A 166 14.91 -21.60 -30.01
CA TYR A 166 14.09 -22.73 -29.56
C TYR A 166 12.70 -22.23 -29.16
N PHE A 167 11.67 -22.98 -29.56
CA PHE A 167 10.27 -22.66 -29.30
C PHE A 167 9.61 -23.79 -28.51
N PHE A 168 8.87 -23.41 -27.47
CA PHE A 168 8.04 -24.32 -26.68
C PHE A 168 6.62 -24.35 -27.26
N ARG A 169 6.08 -25.56 -27.45
CA ARG A 169 4.75 -25.84 -28.03
C ARG A 169 3.60 -25.49 -27.08
N MET A 170 3.43 -24.21 -26.78
CA MET A 170 2.35 -23.72 -25.91
C MET A 170 0.97 -24.06 -26.46
N SER A 171 0.80 -23.97 -27.79
CA SER A 171 -0.46 -24.24 -28.49
C SER A 171 -1.02 -25.64 -28.22
N LYS A 172 -0.14 -26.64 -28.04
CA LYS A 172 -0.50 -28.03 -27.72
C LYS A 172 -1.31 -28.17 -26.43
N TYR A 173 -1.13 -27.28 -25.46
CA TYR A 173 -1.69 -27.40 -24.11
C TYR A 173 -2.87 -26.47 -23.84
N GLN A 174 -3.30 -25.69 -24.83
CA GLN A 174 -4.31 -24.64 -24.65
C GLN A 174 -5.64 -25.19 -24.13
N ASP A 175 -6.21 -26.19 -24.80
CA ASP A 175 -7.55 -26.69 -24.48
C ASP A 175 -7.58 -27.31 -23.08
N TRP A 176 -6.54 -28.07 -22.72
CA TRP A 176 -6.36 -28.61 -21.38
C TRP A 176 -6.31 -27.51 -20.32
N LEU A 177 -5.56 -26.43 -20.57
CA LEU A 177 -5.43 -25.35 -19.59
C LEU A 177 -6.75 -24.58 -19.41
N ILE A 178 -7.52 -24.38 -20.48
CA ILE A 178 -8.86 -23.77 -20.40
C ILE A 178 -9.75 -24.64 -19.50
N GLU A 179 -9.82 -25.95 -19.76
CA GLU A 179 -10.62 -26.88 -18.95
C GLU A 179 -10.16 -26.89 -17.49
N TYR A 180 -8.85 -26.85 -17.24
CA TYR A 180 -8.30 -26.82 -15.89
C TYR A 180 -8.74 -25.56 -15.13
N ILE A 181 -8.61 -24.37 -15.74
CA ILE A 181 -9.00 -23.11 -15.09
C ILE A 181 -10.51 -23.06 -14.84
N GLU A 182 -11.33 -23.53 -15.77
CA GLU A 182 -12.79 -23.53 -15.62
C GLU A 182 -13.28 -24.51 -14.55
N SER A 183 -12.61 -25.67 -14.40
CA SER A 183 -12.93 -26.67 -13.38
C SER A 183 -12.35 -26.36 -11.99
N HIS A 184 -11.36 -25.47 -11.90
CA HIS A 184 -10.70 -25.07 -10.65
C HIS A 184 -10.83 -23.54 -10.43
N PRO A 185 -12.02 -23.03 -10.06
CA PRO A 185 -12.27 -21.59 -9.97
C PRO A 185 -11.37 -20.85 -8.95
N ASP A 186 -10.81 -21.58 -7.98
CA ASP A 186 -9.92 -21.03 -6.96
C ASP A 186 -8.44 -20.99 -7.35
N PHE A 187 -8.09 -21.55 -8.52
CA PHE A 187 -6.72 -21.60 -9.01
C PHE A 187 -6.15 -20.21 -9.30
N ILE A 188 -6.94 -19.30 -9.87
CA ILE A 188 -6.52 -17.92 -10.18
C ILE A 188 -7.38 -16.93 -9.39
N GLN A 189 -6.76 -16.22 -8.46
CA GLN A 189 -7.43 -15.21 -7.66
C GLN A 189 -6.80 -13.82 -7.83
N PRO A 190 -7.58 -12.73 -7.81
CA PRO A 190 -9.05 -12.70 -7.83
C PRO A 190 -9.64 -13.23 -9.14
N ALA A 191 -10.90 -13.67 -9.12
CA ALA A 191 -11.60 -14.23 -10.29
C ALA A 191 -11.60 -13.33 -11.54
N SER A 192 -11.50 -12.00 -11.38
CA SER A 192 -11.35 -11.07 -12.51
C SER A 192 -10.10 -11.36 -13.35
N ARG A 193 -9.02 -11.84 -12.74
CA ARG A 193 -7.77 -12.23 -13.42
C ARG A 193 -7.94 -13.53 -14.19
N ALA A 194 -8.68 -14.51 -13.64
CA ALA A 194 -9.01 -15.74 -14.37
C ALA A 194 -9.74 -15.41 -15.69
N ASN A 195 -10.76 -14.54 -15.61
CA ASN A 195 -11.54 -14.09 -16.76
C ASN A 195 -10.66 -13.36 -17.80
N GLU A 196 -9.71 -12.55 -17.35
CA GLU A 196 -8.74 -11.88 -18.22
C GLU A 196 -7.86 -12.90 -18.97
N MET A 197 -7.33 -13.90 -18.26
CA MET A 197 -6.47 -14.93 -18.85
C MET A 197 -7.21 -15.76 -19.90
N ILE A 198 -8.43 -16.21 -19.59
CA ILE A 198 -9.25 -16.99 -20.50
C ILE A 198 -9.59 -16.18 -21.76
N ASN A 199 -10.16 -14.98 -21.60
CA ASN A 199 -10.75 -14.26 -22.73
C ASN A 199 -9.71 -13.55 -23.60
N ASN A 200 -8.64 -13.00 -23.01
CA ASN A 200 -7.69 -12.18 -23.74
C ASN A 200 -6.49 -12.96 -24.28
N PHE A 201 -6.18 -14.14 -23.71
CA PHE A 201 -4.97 -14.89 -24.06
C PHE A 201 -5.23 -16.32 -24.51
N LEU A 202 -6.13 -17.06 -23.85
CA LEU A 202 -6.37 -18.47 -24.19
C LEU A 202 -7.34 -18.65 -25.35
N LYS A 203 -8.52 -18.01 -25.31
CA LYS A 203 -9.54 -18.12 -26.37
C LYS A 203 -9.07 -17.63 -27.75
N PRO A 204 -8.27 -16.57 -27.88
CA PRO A 204 -7.76 -16.15 -29.19
C PRO A 204 -6.76 -17.11 -29.84
N GLY A 205 -6.15 -18.01 -29.07
CA GLY A 205 -5.10 -18.90 -29.53
C GLY A 205 -3.73 -18.59 -28.90
N LEU A 206 -3.12 -19.58 -28.25
CA LEU A 206 -1.75 -19.51 -27.76
C LEU A 206 -0.75 -19.74 -28.90
N GLN A 207 0.18 -18.81 -29.06
CA GLN A 207 1.35 -18.99 -29.92
C GLN A 207 2.47 -19.72 -29.17
N ASP A 208 3.27 -20.48 -29.92
CA ASP A 208 4.45 -21.15 -29.38
C ASP A 208 5.48 -20.13 -28.86
N LEU A 209 6.05 -20.40 -27.69
CA LEU A 209 6.85 -19.45 -26.93
C LEU A 209 8.32 -19.58 -27.30
N CYS A 210 8.98 -18.49 -27.68
CA CYS A 210 10.42 -18.47 -27.88
C CYS A 210 11.17 -18.58 -26.53
N VAL A 211 11.82 -19.72 -26.30
CA VAL A 211 12.43 -20.11 -25.02
C VAL A 211 13.96 -20.13 -25.03
N SER A 212 14.62 -19.66 -26.09
CA SER A 212 16.06 -19.38 -26.05
C SER A 212 16.43 -18.07 -26.74
N ARG A 213 17.66 -17.59 -26.53
CA ARG A 213 18.24 -16.40 -27.19
C ARG A 213 19.70 -16.65 -27.55
N THR A 214 20.21 -15.94 -28.55
CA THR A 214 21.63 -15.96 -28.97
C THR A 214 22.30 -14.58 -28.85
N SER A 215 21.50 -13.54 -28.63
CA SER A 215 21.93 -12.13 -28.61
C SER A 215 22.71 -11.68 -27.37
N PHE A 216 22.68 -12.44 -26.27
CA PHE A 216 23.41 -12.15 -25.04
C PHE A 216 23.93 -13.44 -24.38
N LYS A 217 24.91 -13.31 -23.47
CA LYS A 217 25.55 -14.47 -22.82
C LYS A 217 25.17 -14.65 -21.36
N TRP A 218 24.67 -13.59 -20.70
CA TRP A 218 24.28 -13.66 -19.29
C TRP A 218 22.95 -14.39 -19.08
N GLY A 219 23.02 -15.71 -18.93
CA GLY A 219 21.88 -16.61 -18.68
C GLY A 219 22.32 -18.06 -18.57
N VAL A 220 21.39 -18.96 -18.24
CA VAL A 220 21.66 -20.40 -18.21
C VAL A 220 21.93 -20.91 -19.64
N PRO A 221 23.10 -21.47 -19.95
CA PRO A 221 23.37 -21.97 -21.30
C PRO A 221 22.57 -23.24 -21.58
N VAL A 222 22.07 -23.38 -22.80
CA VAL A 222 21.50 -24.65 -23.29
C VAL A 222 22.65 -25.65 -23.41
N ASP A 223 22.58 -26.72 -22.63
CA ASP A 223 23.71 -27.64 -22.43
C ASP A 223 24.12 -28.42 -23.69
N PHE A 224 23.19 -28.73 -24.60
CA PHE A 224 23.48 -29.34 -25.90
C PHE A 224 23.70 -28.36 -27.06
N ASP A 225 23.38 -27.06 -26.89
CA ASP A 225 23.67 -26.01 -27.89
C ASP A 225 24.10 -24.70 -27.18
N PRO A 226 25.36 -24.61 -26.72
CA PRO A 226 25.81 -23.52 -25.84
C PRO A 226 25.83 -22.12 -26.49
N LYS A 227 25.52 -22.01 -27.78
CA LYS A 227 25.29 -20.72 -28.45
C LYS A 227 23.99 -20.06 -27.98
N HIS A 228 23.07 -20.87 -27.44
CA HIS A 228 21.81 -20.41 -26.91
C HIS A 228 21.86 -20.31 -25.38
N VAL A 229 21.25 -19.25 -24.86
CA VAL A 229 20.88 -19.14 -23.46
C VAL A 229 19.38 -19.39 -23.30
N VAL A 230 19.01 -20.09 -22.24
CA VAL A 230 17.61 -20.36 -21.87
C VAL A 230 16.94 -19.02 -21.57
N TYR A 231 15.75 -18.81 -22.13
CA TYR A 231 14.99 -17.60 -21.92
C TYR A 231 14.44 -17.54 -20.50
N VAL A 232 14.34 -16.30 -20.00
CA VAL A 232 14.09 -15.99 -18.59
C VAL A 232 12.86 -16.68 -18.00
N TRP A 233 11.81 -17.02 -18.77
CA TRP A 233 10.62 -17.65 -18.18
C TRP A 233 10.81 -19.12 -17.78
N ILE A 234 11.56 -19.93 -18.54
CA ILE A 234 11.85 -21.32 -18.09
C ILE A 234 12.76 -21.27 -16.87
N ASP A 235 13.79 -20.43 -16.93
CA ASP A 235 14.75 -20.18 -15.85
C ASP A 235 14.02 -19.70 -14.58
N ALA A 236 13.44 -18.51 -14.63
CA ALA A 236 12.78 -17.88 -13.51
C ALA A 236 11.62 -18.71 -12.94
N LEU A 237 10.71 -19.27 -13.75
CA LEU A 237 9.57 -20.02 -13.19
C LEU A 237 10.00 -21.33 -12.52
N SER A 238 11.10 -21.93 -12.95
CA SER A 238 11.64 -23.15 -12.32
C SER A 238 12.16 -22.91 -10.90
N ASN A 239 12.34 -21.66 -10.46
CA ASN A 239 12.80 -21.34 -9.10
C ASN A 239 11.96 -22.04 -8.02
N TYR A 240 10.64 -22.12 -8.24
CA TYR A 240 9.69 -22.65 -7.27
C TYR A 240 9.85 -24.14 -6.97
N ILE A 241 10.37 -24.92 -7.91
CA ILE A 241 10.63 -26.36 -7.77
C ILE A 241 12.12 -26.66 -7.56
N THR A 242 13.01 -25.87 -8.14
CA THR A 242 14.47 -26.03 -7.93
C THR A 242 14.87 -25.73 -6.49
N ALA A 243 14.26 -24.72 -5.85
CA ALA A 243 14.45 -24.46 -4.43
C ALA A 243 13.96 -25.62 -3.53
N MET A 244 13.02 -26.44 -4.03
CA MET A 244 12.50 -27.62 -3.33
C MET A 244 13.31 -28.89 -3.62
N GLY A 245 14.39 -28.81 -4.41
CA GLY A 245 15.25 -29.95 -4.73
C GLY A 245 14.79 -30.80 -5.91
N TYR A 246 13.85 -30.31 -6.75
CA TYR A 246 13.41 -31.03 -7.95
C TYR A 246 14.59 -31.47 -8.85
N GLY A 247 14.58 -32.72 -9.28
CA GLY A 247 15.60 -33.28 -10.18
C GLY A 247 16.98 -33.48 -9.55
N THR A 248 17.04 -33.51 -8.21
CA THR A 248 18.23 -33.83 -7.41
C THR A 248 17.98 -35.09 -6.56
N ASP A 249 19.04 -35.63 -5.95
CA ASP A 249 18.93 -36.73 -4.98
C ASP A 249 18.44 -36.28 -3.59
N HIS A 250 18.20 -34.97 -3.41
CA HIS A 250 17.75 -34.33 -2.17
C HIS A 250 16.41 -33.63 -2.40
N ASP A 251 15.37 -34.41 -2.68
CA ASP A 251 14.01 -33.93 -3.02
C ASP A 251 13.03 -33.96 -1.83
N GLU A 252 13.53 -34.02 -0.59
CA GLU A 252 12.69 -34.16 0.61
C GLU A 252 11.73 -32.98 0.77
N LEU A 253 12.17 -31.78 0.40
CA LEU A 253 11.32 -30.58 0.40
C LEU A 253 10.24 -30.66 -0.68
N MET A 254 10.58 -31.14 -1.88
CA MET A 254 9.64 -31.35 -2.98
C MET A 254 8.52 -32.31 -2.56
N GLN A 255 8.88 -33.47 -1.98
CA GLN A 255 7.91 -34.47 -1.54
C GLN A 255 7.00 -33.95 -0.42
N LYS A 256 7.50 -33.06 0.43
CA LYS A 256 6.79 -32.54 1.59
C LYS A 256 5.90 -31.33 1.29
N TYR A 257 6.38 -30.40 0.46
CA TYR A 257 5.78 -29.08 0.27
C TYR A 257 5.19 -28.85 -1.12
N TRP A 258 5.60 -29.58 -2.15
CA TRP A 258 5.03 -29.42 -3.50
C TRP A 258 3.73 -30.21 -3.65
N PRO A 259 2.68 -29.65 -4.29
CA PRO A 259 2.60 -28.35 -4.94
C PRO A 259 2.45 -27.17 -3.99
N ALA A 260 2.95 -26.00 -4.40
CA ALA A 260 2.79 -24.76 -3.66
C ALA A 260 1.31 -24.49 -3.35
N ASN A 261 1.01 -24.10 -2.11
CA ASN A 261 -0.33 -23.71 -1.71
C ASN A 261 -0.72 -22.37 -2.33
N VAL A 262 0.20 -21.40 -2.32
CA VAL A 262 -0.03 -20.06 -2.88
C VAL A 262 1.22 -19.52 -3.56
N HIS A 263 1.10 -19.09 -4.81
CA HIS A 263 2.05 -18.15 -5.42
C HIS A 263 1.47 -16.74 -5.34
N LEU A 264 2.10 -15.84 -4.57
CA LEU A 264 1.75 -14.42 -4.57
C LEU A 264 2.50 -13.72 -5.70
N VAL A 265 1.77 -13.00 -6.55
CA VAL A 265 2.36 -12.30 -7.70
C VAL A 265 1.71 -10.94 -7.95
N GLY A 266 2.41 -10.04 -8.63
CA GLY A 266 1.80 -8.82 -9.16
C GLY A 266 0.96 -9.11 -10.41
N LYS A 267 -0.12 -8.35 -10.62
CA LYS A 267 -1.01 -8.52 -11.78
C LYS A 267 -0.29 -8.47 -13.14
N GLU A 268 0.86 -7.81 -13.24
CA GLU A 268 1.64 -7.70 -14.48
C GLU A 268 2.35 -9.01 -14.88
N ILE A 269 2.57 -9.92 -13.93
CA ILE A 269 3.23 -11.21 -14.17
C ILE A 269 2.27 -12.41 -14.01
N VAL A 270 0.97 -12.16 -13.79
CA VAL A 270 -0.03 -13.22 -13.59
C VAL A 270 -0.06 -14.19 -14.76
N ARG A 271 0.01 -13.67 -16.00
CA ARG A 271 0.01 -14.47 -17.23
C ARG A 271 1.07 -15.56 -17.23
N PHE A 272 2.28 -15.26 -16.75
CA PHE A 272 3.37 -16.22 -16.70
C PHE A 272 3.09 -17.34 -15.70
N HIS A 273 2.44 -17.02 -14.58
CA HIS A 273 2.16 -17.95 -13.50
C HIS A 273 0.88 -18.77 -13.70
N THR A 274 -0.03 -18.29 -14.55
CA THR A 274 -1.33 -18.94 -14.79
C THR A 274 -1.46 -19.55 -16.18
N ILE A 275 -0.52 -19.26 -17.10
CA ILE A 275 -0.48 -19.87 -18.44
C ILE A 275 0.83 -20.62 -18.65
N TYR A 276 1.98 -19.96 -18.54
CA TYR A 276 3.25 -20.58 -18.92
C TYR A 276 3.67 -21.64 -17.90
N TRP A 277 3.64 -21.26 -16.63
CA TRP A 277 4.04 -22.14 -15.55
C TRP A 277 3.18 -23.42 -15.44
N PRO A 278 1.84 -23.35 -15.49
CA PRO A 278 1.01 -24.54 -15.42
C PRO A 278 1.22 -25.48 -16.61
N ILE A 279 1.43 -24.93 -17.81
CA ILE A 279 1.77 -25.70 -19.01
C ILE A 279 3.12 -26.39 -18.86
N MET A 280 4.15 -25.68 -18.37
CA MET A 280 5.47 -26.26 -18.12
C MET A 280 5.39 -27.38 -17.08
N LEU A 281 4.68 -27.18 -15.97
CA LEU A 281 4.47 -28.20 -14.94
C LEU A 281 3.75 -29.43 -15.49
N HIS A 282 2.70 -29.22 -16.28
CA HIS A 282 1.96 -30.32 -16.90
C HIS A 282 2.81 -31.09 -17.90
N ALA A 283 3.64 -30.40 -18.70
CA ALA A 283 4.60 -31.02 -19.59
C ALA A 283 5.71 -31.78 -18.84
N LEU A 284 6.05 -31.38 -17.61
CA LEU A 284 6.95 -32.12 -16.71
C LEU A 284 6.25 -33.26 -15.94
N GLY A 285 4.92 -33.39 -16.05
CA GLY A 285 4.15 -34.36 -15.27
C GLY A 285 4.02 -34.03 -13.79
N LEU A 286 4.20 -32.77 -13.41
CA LEU A 286 4.13 -32.29 -12.03
C LEU A 286 2.74 -31.73 -11.67
N PRO A 287 2.31 -31.84 -10.39
CA PRO A 287 1.07 -31.20 -9.95
C PRO A 287 1.21 -29.68 -9.99
N LEU A 288 0.10 -29.01 -10.29
CA LEU A 288 0.01 -27.55 -10.36
C LEU A 288 -0.10 -26.93 -8.95
N PRO A 289 0.32 -25.67 -8.78
CA PRO A 289 0.08 -24.94 -7.54
C PRO A 289 -1.42 -24.84 -7.26
N LYS A 290 -1.81 -24.88 -5.98
CA LYS A 290 -3.23 -24.86 -5.58
C LYS A 290 -3.87 -23.51 -5.89
N GLN A 291 -3.12 -22.42 -5.78
CA GLN A 291 -3.59 -21.08 -6.05
C GLN A 291 -2.46 -20.15 -6.52
N VAL A 292 -2.77 -19.28 -7.48
CA VAL A 292 -1.99 -18.10 -7.86
C VAL A 292 -2.82 -16.88 -7.51
N PHE A 293 -2.32 -16.06 -6.58
CA PHE A 293 -2.98 -14.83 -6.19
C PHE A 293 -2.25 -13.62 -6.77
N ALA A 294 -2.93 -12.87 -7.64
CA ALA A 294 -2.44 -11.69 -8.31
C ALA A 294 -2.94 -10.41 -7.62
N HIS A 295 -2.08 -9.78 -6.81
CA HIS A 295 -2.41 -8.51 -6.17
C HIS A 295 -2.27 -7.34 -7.15
N GLY A 296 -2.93 -6.21 -6.84
CA GLY A 296 -2.80 -4.98 -7.63
C GLY A 296 -1.49 -4.24 -7.38
N TRP A 297 -1.30 -3.15 -8.11
CA TRP A 297 -0.13 -2.30 -7.93
C TRP A 297 -0.25 -1.43 -6.71
N LEU A 298 0.90 -1.17 -6.09
CA LEU A 298 1.05 -0.03 -5.20
C LEU A 298 1.41 1.19 -6.06
N LEU A 299 0.52 2.16 -6.10
CA LEU A 299 0.69 3.44 -6.78
C LEU A 299 1.24 4.48 -5.78
N PHE A 300 1.89 5.52 -6.29
CA PHE A 300 2.31 6.67 -5.50
C PHE A 300 1.60 7.91 -6.03
N GLY A 301 0.68 8.49 -5.25
CA GLY A 301 -0.10 9.66 -5.69
C GLY A 301 -0.89 9.42 -6.98
N ASN A 302 -1.47 8.22 -7.14
CA ASN A 302 -2.17 7.70 -8.34
C ASN A 302 -1.26 7.39 -9.54
N ASP A 303 0.05 7.59 -9.43
CA ASP A 303 1.01 7.24 -10.46
C ASP A 303 1.68 5.89 -10.20
N LYS A 304 1.94 5.13 -11.26
CA LYS A 304 2.80 3.93 -11.15
C LYS A 304 4.20 4.35 -10.68
N MET A 305 4.71 3.70 -9.64
CA MET A 305 6.09 3.91 -9.19
C MET A 305 7.08 3.48 -10.28
N SER A 306 7.99 4.36 -10.67
CA SER A 306 9.10 4.01 -11.55
C SER A 306 10.35 4.83 -11.24
N LYS A 307 11.52 4.18 -11.36
CA LYS A 307 12.82 4.85 -11.16
C LYS A 307 13.01 6.02 -12.12
N SER A 308 12.49 5.92 -13.34
CA SER A 308 12.55 6.98 -14.36
C SER A 308 11.71 8.22 -14.00
N LYS A 309 10.60 8.05 -13.27
CA LYS A 309 9.75 9.17 -12.80
C LYS A 309 10.25 9.78 -11.49
N GLY A 310 11.20 9.15 -10.80
CA GLY A 310 11.71 9.61 -9.51
C GLY A 310 10.70 9.54 -8.35
N ASN A 311 9.58 8.84 -8.53
CA ASN A 311 8.51 8.70 -7.54
C ASN A 311 8.58 7.37 -6.76
N VAL A 312 9.73 6.71 -6.76
CA VAL A 312 9.95 5.44 -6.06
C VAL A 312 10.12 5.72 -4.58
N GLN A 313 9.34 5.03 -3.75
CA GLN A 313 9.53 5.07 -2.31
C GLN A 313 10.31 3.87 -1.81
N TYR A 314 11.37 4.16 -1.06
CA TYR A 314 12.21 3.16 -0.42
C TYR A 314 11.72 2.92 1.02
N PRO A 315 11.66 1.65 1.49
CA PRO A 315 11.20 1.38 2.85
C PRO A 315 12.13 1.94 3.93
N GLN A 316 13.44 2.00 3.67
CA GLN A 316 14.45 2.29 4.69
C GLN A 316 14.22 3.62 5.44
N PRO A 317 14.07 4.78 4.77
CA PRO A 317 13.81 6.04 5.48
C PRO A 317 12.51 6.05 6.30
N ILE A 318 11.52 5.26 5.88
CA ILE A 318 10.23 5.14 6.59
C ILE A 318 10.41 4.28 7.83
N VAL A 319 11.07 3.12 7.71
CA VAL A 319 11.29 2.19 8.83
C VAL A 319 12.20 2.80 9.89
N GLU A 320 13.28 3.47 9.49
CA GLU A 320 14.20 4.14 10.43
C GLU A 320 13.48 5.19 11.29
N ARG A 321 12.46 5.85 10.73
CA ARG A 321 11.77 6.95 11.40
C ARG A 321 10.51 6.52 12.15
N TYR A 322 9.75 5.56 11.63
CA TYR A 322 8.42 5.18 12.15
C TYR A 322 8.32 3.73 12.60
N GLY A 323 9.36 2.93 12.39
CA GLY A 323 9.41 1.52 12.74
C GLY A 323 8.83 0.59 11.67
N CYS A 324 9.30 -0.66 11.71
CA CYS A 324 8.94 -1.69 10.73
C CYS A 324 7.44 -2.04 10.78
N ASP A 325 6.93 -2.29 11.99
CA ASP A 325 5.54 -2.70 12.21
C ASP A 325 4.52 -1.67 11.71
N ALA A 326 4.83 -0.37 11.83
CA ALA A 326 3.96 0.69 11.33
C ALA A 326 3.82 0.61 9.80
N LEU A 327 4.93 0.43 9.08
CA LEU A 327 4.91 0.27 7.63
C LEU A 327 4.22 -1.03 7.20
N ARG A 328 4.50 -2.14 7.88
CA ARG A 328 3.86 -3.43 7.61
C ARG A 328 2.34 -3.36 7.81
N TYR A 329 1.90 -2.77 8.92
CA TYR A 329 0.49 -2.53 9.20
C TYR A 329 -0.16 -1.73 8.08
N TYR A 330 0.42 -0.58 7.72
CA TYR A 330 -0.13 0.27 6.67
C TYR A 330 -0.26 -0.45 5.33
N LEU A 331 0.78 -1.16 4.90
CA LEU A 331 0.78 -1.89 3.64
C LEU A 331 -0.35 -2.93 3.58
N LEU A 332 -0.63 -3.62 4.68
CA LEU A 332 -1.66 -4.68 4.73
C LEU A 332 -3.06 -4.14 5.08
N ARG A 333 -3.15 -3.01 5.78
CA ARG A 333 -4.41 -2.41 6.24
C ARG A 333 -5.04 -1.50 5.20
N GLU A 334 -4.25 -0.62 4.59
CA GLU A 334 -4.75 0.43 3.70
C GLU A 334 -5.07 -0.14 2.31
N MET A 335 -4.29 -1.12 1.87
CA MET A 335 -4.37 -1.64 0.51
C MET A 335 -5.31 -2.85 0.44
N PRO A 336 -6.40 -2.80 -0.33
CA PRO A 336 -7.22 -3.99 -0.57
C PRO A 336 -6.41 -5.00 -1.39
N PHE A 337 -6.12 -6.15 -0.79
CA PHE A 337 -5.33 -7.20 -1.44
C PHE A 337 -6.10 -7.75 -2.65
N GLY A 338 -5.58 -7.53 -3.87
CA GLY A 338 -6.24 -7.90 -5.14
C GLY A 338 -6.63 -6.71 -6.04
N ALA A 339 -6.69 -5.50 -5.49
CA ALA A 339 -6.90 -4.27 -6.26
C ALA A 339 -5.68 -3.34 -6.16
N ASP A 340 -5.65 -2.30 -7.00
CA ASP A 340 -4.61 -1.29 -6.93
C ASP A 340 -4.80 -0.45 -5.67
N GLY A 341 -3.70 -0.19 -4.96
CA GLY A 341 -3.68 0.62 -3.76
C GLY A 341 -2.83 1.87 -3.97
N ASN A 342 -3.18 2.97 -3.31
CA ASN A 342 -2.44 4.22 -3.44
C ASN A 342 -1.69 4.56 -2.14
N TYR A 343 -0.37 4.57 -2.21
CA TYR A 343 0.49 5.03 -1.13
C TYR A 343 0.67 6.55 -1.20
N THR A 344 0.47 7.22 -0.07
CA THR A 344 0.98 8.58 0.15
C THR A 344 1.58 8.67 1.56
N ASN A 345 2.58 9.54 1.75
CA ASN A 345 3.16 9.77 3.08
C ASN A 345 2.08 10.29 4.05
N GLU A 346 1.18 11.15 3.59
CA GLU A 346 0.10 11.68 4.42
C GLU A 346 -0.87 10.58 4.88
N ALA A 347 -1.29 9.68 3.98
CA ALA A 347 -2.18 8.57 4.34
C ALA A 347 -1.50 7.60 5.32
N PHE A 348 -0.21 7.30 5.10
CA PHE A 348 0.60 6.49 6.01
C PHE A 348 0.64 7.09 7.43
N LEU A 349 1.01 8.37 7.55
CA LEU A 349 1.17 9.05 8.82
C LEU A 349 -0.18 9.25 9.54
N THR A 350 -1.24 9.54 8.78
CA THR A 350 -2.60 9.65 9.30
C THR A 350 -3.09 8.32 9.87
N ARG A 351 -2.90 7.22 9.13
CA ARG A 351 -3.26 5.87 9.56
C ARG A 351 -2.49 5.46 10.81
N MET A 352 -1.19 5.76 10.87
CA MET A 352 -0.37 5.48 12.05
C MET A 352 -0.88 6.22 13.29
N ASN A 353 -1.21 7.50 13.17
CA ASN A 353 -1.79 8.26 14.28
C ASN A 353 -3.15 7.70 14.71
N ALA A 354 -4.06 7.46 13.77
CA ALA A 354 -5.41 7.00 14.07
C ALA A 354 -5.42 5.59 14.66
N ASP A 355 -4.96 4.61 13.91
CA ASP A 355 -5.14 3.20 14.24
C ASP A 355 -4.10 2.72 15.27
N LEU A 356 -2.85 3.16 15.16
CA LEU A 356 -1.75 2.63 15.99
C LEU A 356 -1.53 3.44 17.27
N ALA A 357 -1.44 4.77 17.18
CA ALA A 357 -1.21 5.61 18.35
C ALA A 357 -2.49 5.87 19.16
N ASN A 358 -3.59 6.27 18.50
CA ASN A 358 -4.81 6.70 19.18
C ASN A 358 -5.73 5.56 19.61
N ASP A 359 -5.74 4.44 18.89
CA ASP A 359 -6.56 3.29 19.25
C ASP A 359 -5.76 2.26 20.06
N LEU A 360 -4.89 1.47 19.41
CA LEU A 360 -4.16 0.38 20.07
C LEU A 360 -3.21 0.88 21.17
N GLY A 361 -2.36 1.86 20.85
CA GLY A 361 -1.38 2.43 21.78
C GLY A 361 -2.03 3.07 23.00
N ASN A 362 -3.10 3.84 22.79
CA ASN A 362 -3.87 4.45 23.86
C ASN A 362 -4.60 3.42 24.72
N LEU A 363 -5.21 2.39 24.10
CA LEU A 363 -5.88 1.31 24.83
C LEU A 363 -4.91 0.61 25.79
N VAL A 364 -3.76 0.17 25.30
CA VAL A 364 -2.73 -0.50 26.12
C VAL A 364 -2.28 0.43 27.24
N SER A 365 -1.93 1.68 26.93
CA SER A 365 -1.45 2.63 27.93
C SER A 365 -2.49 2.96 29.00
N ARG A 366 -3.77 3.14 28.63
CA ARG A 366 -4.85 3.42 29.59
C ARG A 366 -5.10 2.22 30.49
N THR A 367 -5.18 1.02 29.92
CA THR A 367 -5.43 -0.22 30.68
C THR A 367 -4.32 -0.44 31.71
N VAL A 368 -3.05 -0.39 31.30
CA VAL A 368 -1.90 -0.55 32.20
C VAL A 368 -1.89 0.52 33.29
N ALA A 369 -2.06 1.80 32.94
CA ALA A 369 -2.04 2.88 33.91
C ALA A 369 -3.19 2.81 34.94
N MET A 370 -4.38 2.34 34.53
CA MET A 370 -5.50 2.16 35.45
C MET A 370 -5.29 0.97 36.39
N ILE A 371 -4.72 -0.13 35.90
CA ILE A 371 -4.36 -1.28 36.75
C ILE A 371 -3.27 -0.89 37.75
N GLU A 372 -2.24 -0.16 37.34
CA GLU A 372 -1.23 0.41 38.25
C GLU A 372 -1.86 1.28 39.33
N LYS A 373 -2.79 2.16 38.94
CA LYS A 373 -3.40 3.13 39.85
C LYS A 373 -4.37 2.51 40.86
N TYR A 374 -5.21 1.57 40.44
CA TYR A 374 -6.33 1.07 41.25
C TYR A 374 -6.07 -0.29 41.91
N PHE A 375 -5.09 -1.06 41.41
CA PHE A 375 -4.76 -2.41 41.88
C PHE A 375 -3.26 -2.63 42.09
N ASP A 376 -2.49 -1.55 42.30
CA ASP A 376 -1.04 -1.60 42.57
C ASP A 376 -0.23 -2.36 41.50
N GLY A 377 -0.74 -2.31 40.27
CA GLY A 377 -0.16 -2.96 39.09
C GLY A 377 -0.53 -4.43 38.96
N VAL A 378 -1.32 -5.00 39.86
CA VAL A 378 -1.72 -6.41 39.79
C VAL A 378 -3.02 -6.55 39.00
N ILE A 379 -3.03 -7.37 37.95
CA ILE A 379 -4.24 -7.69 37.19
C ILE A 379 -5.22 -8.41 38.15
N PRO A 380 -6.40 -7.83 38.41
CA PRO A 380 -7.33 -8.35 39.39
C PRO A 380 -8.06 -9.61 38.87
N ALA A 381 -8.52 -10.47 39.77
CA ALA A 381 -9.35 -11.62 39.41
C ALA A 381 -10.77 -11.20 39.00
N TRP A 382 -11.44 -12.05 38.23
CA TRP A 382 -12.88 -11.94 37.99
C TRP A 382 -13.68 -12.09 39.29
N THR A 383 -14.77 -11.34 39.39
CA THR A 383 -15.73 -11.33 40.51
C THR A 383 -17.15 -11.51 39.99
N ASP A 384 -18.11 -11.73 40.89
CA ASP A 384 -19.53 -11.86 40.54
C ASP A 384 -20.20 -10.52 40.16
N ALA A 385 -19.48 -9.39 40.25
CA ALA A 385 -19.98 -8.05 39.91
C ALA A 385 -19.95 -7.78 38.39
N VAL A 386 -20.68 -8.60 37.63
CA VAL A 386 -20.78 -8.53 36.16
C VAL A 386 -21.90 -7.58 35.74
N ASP A 387 -21.65 -6.78 34.70
CA ASP A 387 -22.68 -6.02 34.00
C ASP A 387 -22.95 -6.68 32.66
N GLU A 388 -23.91 -7.60 32.62
CA GLU A 388 -24.24 -8.41 31.43
C GLU A 388 -24.51 -7.55 30.18
N ALA A 389 -25.09 -6.36 30.35
CA ALA A 389 -25.42 -5.50 29.22
C ALA A 389 -24.17 -4.88 28.55
N LEU A 390 -23.08 -4.71 29.30
CA LEU A 390 -21.84 -4.12 28.82
C LEU A 390 -20.73 -5.15 28.58
N ASP A 391 -20.64 -6.18 29.43
CA ASP A 391 -19.52 -7.13 29.46
C ASP A 391 -19.69 -8.23 28.41
N THR A 392 -20.90 -8.76 28.27
CA THR A 392 -21.18 -9.93 27.43
C THR A 392 -20.97 -9.65 25.94
N PRO A 393 -21.43 -8.53 25.36
CA PRO A 393 -21.17 -8.24 23.93
C PRO A 393 -19.68 -8.18 23.59
N LEU A 394 -18.87 -7.53 24.44
CA LEU A 394 -17.42 -7.41 24.22
C LEU A 394 -16.72 -8.77 24.39
N ARG A 395 -17.09 -9.54 25.42
CA ARG A 395 -16.55 -10.88 25.67
C ARG A 395 -16.83 -11.82 24.50
N GLU A 396 -18.07 -11.88 24.03
CA GLU A 396 -18.48 -12.75 22.93
C GLU A 396 -17.79 -12.37 21.62
N HIS A 397 -17.70 -11.08 21.31
CA HIS A 397 -17.02 -10.62 20.11
C HIS A 397 -15.51 -10.92 20.17
N CYS A 398 -14.87 -10.67 21.32
CA CYS A 398 -13.46 -10.99 21.51
C CYS A 398 -13.19 -12.50 21.43
N ALA A 399 -14.05 -13.33 22.01
CA ALA A 399 -13.96 -14.79 21.92
C ALA A 399 -14.16 -15.31 20.48
N ALA A 400 -15.00 -14.65 19.67
CA ALA A 400 -15.21 -15.01 18.26
C ALA A 400 -14.10 -14.51 17.33
N LEU A 401 -13.30 -13.53 17.76
CA LEU A 401 -12.32 -12.82 16.94
C LEU A 401 -11.30 -13.75 16.24
N PRO A 402 -10.71 -14.78 16.88
CA PRO A 402 -9.75 -15.66 16.20
C PRO A 402 -10.34 -16.33 14.95
N ARG A 403 -11.57 -16.84 15.05
CA ARG A 403 -12.28 -17.45 13.90
C ARG A 403 -12.53 -16.43 12.80
N LEU A 404 -12.96 -15.23 13.14
CA LEU A 404 -13.21 -14.16 12.16
C LEU A 404 -11.92 -13.76 11.42
N VAL A 405 -10.80 -13.67 12.13
CA VAL A 405 -9.48 -13.38 11.54
C VAL A 405 -9.04 -14.53 10.64
N GLU A 406 -9.19 -15.78 11.08
CA GLU A 406 -8.83 -16.97 10.28
C GLU A 406 -9.62 -17.04 8.97
N GLU A 407 -10.92 -16.78 8.99
CA GLU A 407 -11.78 -16.75 7.80
C GLU A 407 -11.33 -15.71 6.76
N GLN A 408 -10.84 -14.55 7.20
CA GLN A 408 -10.32 -13.52 6.29
C GLN A 408 -8.92 -13.88 5.78
N MET A 409 -8.07 -14.42 6.66
CA MET A 409 -6.71 -14.82 6.30
C MET A 409 -6.69 -15.97 5.29
N ASP A 410 -7.57 -16.96 5.43
CA ASP A 410 -7.69 -18.06 4.45
C ASP A 410 -8.10 -17.58 3.05
N LYS A 411 -8.71 -16.40 2.95
CA LYS A 411 -9.06 -15.72 1.69
C LYS A 411 -8.03 -14.67 1.26
N LEU A 412 -6.89 -14.57 1.95
CA LEU A 412 -5.85 -13.55 1.74
C LEU A 412 -6.37 -12.10 1.90
N GLN A 413 -7.43 -11.89 2.68
CA GLN A 413 -8.04 -10.58 2.94
C GLN A 413 -7.42 -9.89 4.17
N TYR A 414 -6.12 -9.61 4.12
CA TYR A 414 -5.35 -9.04 5.24
C TYR A 414 -5.95 -7.75 5.83
N SER A 415 -6.42 -6.84 4.98
CA SER A 415 -7.05 -5.58 5.40
C SER A 415 -8.31 -5.83 6.23
N GLN A 416 -9.11 -6.83 5.86
CA GLN A 416 -10.32 -7.19 6.59
C GLN A 416 -10.01 -7.92 7.89
N ALA A 417 -9.00 -8.78 7.90
CA ALA A 417 -8.51 -9.41 9.12
C ALA A 417 -8.08 -8.35 10.17
N LEU A 418 -7.30 -7.35 9.75
CA LEU A 418 -6.93 -6.23 10.61
C LEU A 418 -8.14 -5.38 11.01
N ALA A 419 -9.11 -5.17 10.12
CA ALA A 419 -10.33 -4.45 10.46
C ALA A 419 -11.14 -5.15 11.55
N GLU A 420 -11.27 -6.48 11.52
CA GLU A 420 -11.94 -7.24 12.61
C GLU A 420 -11.22 -7.07 13.95
N ILE A 421 -9.88 -7.13 13.96
CA ILE A 421 -9.09 -6.89 15.18
C ILE A 421 -9.34 -5.46 15.70
N TRP A 422 -9.35 -4.46 14.81
CA TRP A 422 -9.55 -3.07 15.19
C TRP A 422 -10.95 -2.74 15.66
N LYS A 423 -11.98 -3.49 15.24
CA LYS A 423 -13.34 -3.34 15.81
C LYS A 423 -13.34 -3.64 17.30
N VAL A 424 -12.73 -4.75 17.73
CA VAL A 424 -12.63 -5.10 19.16
C VAL A 424 -11.79 -4.08 19.93
N ILE A 425 -10.70 -3.57 19.35
CA ILE A 425 -9.89 -2.48 19.97
C ILE A 425 -10.74 -1.21 20.17
N GLY A 426 -11.53 -0.81 19.17
CA GLY A 426 -12.44 0.32 19.25
C GLY A 426 -13.55 0.11 20.29
N GLU A 427 -14.11 -1.10 20.36
CA GLU A 427 -15.09 -1.49 21.37
C GLU A 427 -14.50 -1.47 22.78
N CYS A 428 -13.25 -1.88 22.98
CA CYS A 428 -12.54 -1.76 24.26
C CYS A 428 -12.39 -0.29 24.68
N ASN A 429 -12.02 0.60 23.76
CA ASN A 429 -11.94 2.04 24.04
C ASN A 429 -13.31 2.61 24.45
N LYS A 430 -14.37 2.24 23.72
CA LYS A 430 -15.76 2.62 24.05
C LYS A 430 -16.19 2.03 25.40
N TYR A 431 -15.82 0.79 25.70
CA TYR A 431 -16.12 0.11 26.95
C TYR A 431 -15.50 0.84 28.16
N ILE A 432 -14.27 1.36 28.03
CA ILE A 432 -13.68 2.24 29.06
C ILE A 432 -14.56 3.48 29.29
N ASP A 433 -15.05 4.11 28.21
CA ASP A 433 -15.81 5.35 28.34
C ASP A 433 -17.23 5.11 28.92
N LEU A 434 -17.84 3.96 28.62
CA LEU A 434 -19.14 3.55 29.17
C LEU A 434 -19.04 3.12 30.65
N THR A 435 -18.02 2.36 31.01
CA THR A 435 -17.83 1.84 32.37
C THR A 435 -17.25 2.88 33.33
N GLN A 436 -16.62 3.93 32.79
CA GLN A 436 -16.01 5.03 33.54
C GLN A 436 -15.15 4.55 34.74
N PRO A 437 -14.03 3.82 34.51
CA PRO A 437 -13.19 3.29 35.58
C PRO A 437 -12.73 4.33 36.62
N TRP A 438 -12.58 5.59 36.20
CA TRP A 438 -12.23 6.70 37.09
C TRP A 438 -13.34 7.13 38.05
N VAL A 439 -14.60 6.79 37.75
CA VAL A 439 -15.72 6.94 38.68
C VAL A 439 -15.79 5.72 39.59
N LEU A 440 -15.70 4.51 39.03
CA LEU A 440 -15.72 3.27 39.81
C LEU A 440 -14.59 3.25 40.86
N GLY A 441 -13.38 3.67 40.49
CA GLY A 441 -12.22 3.69 41.39
C GLY A 441 -12.26 4.73 42.51
N LYS A 442 -13.29 5.59 42.56
CA LYS A 442 -13.53 6.51 43.68
C LYS A 442 -14.44 5.91 44.76
N ASP A 443 -15.14 4.82 44.46
CA ASP A 443 -16.14 4.20 45.31
C ASP A 443 -15.67 2.80 45.74
N PRO A 444 -15.28 2.59 47.01
CA PRO A 444 -14.80 1.31 47.51
C PRO A 444 -15.79 0.15 47.29
N GLU A 445 -17.10 0.42 47.30
CA GLU A 445 -18.14 -0.60 47.09
C GLU A 445 -18.20 -1.10 45.64
N LYS A 446 -17.61 -0.35 44.69
CA LYS A 446 -17.56 -0.71 43.26
C LYS A 446 -16.25 -1.35 42.84
N LYS A 447 -15.38 -1.69 43.80
CA LYS A 447 -14.05 -2.26 43.53
C LYS A 447 -14.13 -3.57 42.73
N ASP A 448 -15.10 -4.43 43.04
CA ASP A 448 -15.30 -5.71 42.35
C ASP A 448 -15.73 -5.51 40.89
N ARG A 449 -16.61 -4.53 40.64
CA ARG A 449 -16.97 -4.15 39.27
C ARG A 449 -15.77 -3.62 38.50
N LEU A 450 -14.99 -2.72 39.13
CA LEU A 450 -13.77 -2.17 38.52
C LEU A 450 -12.76 -3.29 38.20
N ALA A 451 -12.64 -4.31 39.04
CA ALA A 451 -11.78 -5.47 38.81
C ALA A 451 -12.17 -6.20 37.52
N ASN A 452 -13.45 -6.47 37.32
CA ASN A 452 -13.96 -7.09 36.10
C ASN A 452 -13.67 -6.26 34.85
N VAL A 453 -13.86 -4.93 34.92
CA VAL A 453 -13.56 -4.01 33.81
C VAL A 453 -12.07 -4.06 33.44
N MET A 454 -11.17 -4.03 34.44
CA MET A 454 -9.73 -4.07 34.19
C MET A 454 -9.26 -5.42 33.64
N ASN A 455 -9.79 -6.54 34.16
CA ASN A 455 -9.46 -7.86 33.65
C ASN A 455 -9.94 -8.04 32.20
N MET A 456 -11.18 -7.62 31.89
CA MET A 456 -11.73 -7.63 30.53
C MET A 456 -10.80 -6.93 29.54
N LEU A 457 -10.39 -5.71 29.87
CA LEU A 457 -9.52 -4.90 29.00
C LEU A 457 -8.14 -5.54 28.83
N ALA A 458 -7.54 -6.06 29.90
CA ALA A 458 -6.26 -6.75 29.81
C ALA A 458 -6.35 -7.99 28.92
N GLU A 459 -7.43 -8.77 29.02
CA GLU A 459 -7.63 -9.98 28.22
C GLU A 459 -7.87 -9.64 26.75
N CYS A 460 -8.69 -8.63 26.44
CA CYS A 460 -8.87 -8.16 25.07
C CYS A 460 -7.57 -7.63 24.46
N VAL A 461 -6.73 -6.92 25.23
CA VAL A 461 -5.41 -6.46 24.76
C VAL A 461 -4.49 -7.65 24.48
N ARG A 462 -4.50 -8.70 25.32
CA ARG A 462 -3.73 -9.93 25.08
C ARG A 462 -4.18 -10.62 23.79
N TYR A 463 -5.48 -10.74 23.57
CA TYR A 463 -6.06 -11.28 22.33
C TYR A 463 -5.57 -10.51 21.10
N ALA A 464 -5.68 -9.17 21.14
CA ALA A 464 -5.19 -8.32 20.07
C ALA A 464 -3.69 -8.52 19.82
N ALA A 465 -2.86 -8.62 20.86
CA ALA A 465 -1.43 -8.86 20.73
C ALA A 465 -1.10 -10.19 20.03
N VAL A 466 -1.79 -11.28 20.35
CA VAL A 466 -1.59 -12.57 19.65
C VAL A 466 -1.96 -12.44 18.17
N LEU A 467 -3.12 -11.82 17.88
CA LEU A 467 -3.68 -11.76 16.53
C LEU A 467 -2.94 -10.79 15.59
N ILE A 468 -2.35 -9.71 16.11
CA ILE A 468 -1.55 -8.79 15.30
C ILE A 468 -0.13 -9.32 15.03
N GLY A 469 0.34 -10.35 15.74
CA GLY A 469 1.71 -10.85 15.62
C GLY A 469 2.17 -11.22 14.21
N PRO A 470 1.34 -11.87 13.37
CA PRO A 470 1.68 -12.10 11.97
C PRO A 470 1.88 -10.82 11.14
N PHE A 471 1.19 -9.73 11.50
CA PHE A 471 1.19 -8.47 10.77
C PHE A 471 2.30 -7.53 11.26
N MET A 472 2.46 -7.45 12.59
CA MET A 472 3.37 -6.58 13.32
C MET A 472 4.21 -7.43 14.28
N PRO A 473 5.29 -8.07 13.82
CA PRO A 473 6.03 -9.05 14.61
C PRO A 473 6.74 -8.51 15.86
N ALA A 474 7.04 -7.20 15.95
CA ALA A 474 7.76 -6.65 17.11
C ALA A 474 6.83 -6.08 18.20
N THR A 475 5.64 -5.64 17.84
CA THR A 475 4.69 -4.94 18.72
C THR A 475 4.09 -5.83 19.81
N PRO A 476 3.68 -7.09 19.56
CA PRO A 476 3.11 -7.97 20.58
C PRO A 476 4.00 -8.13 21.79
N GLU A 477 5.30 -8.31 21.61
CA GLU A 477 6.23 -8.51 22.72
C GLU A 477 6.30 -7.28 23.63
N ARG A 478 6.22 -6.07 23.06
CA ARG A 478 6.12 -4.83 23.83
C ARG A 478 4.79 -4.75 24.61
N ILE A 479 3.70 -5.27 24.05
CA ILE A 479 2.41 -5.36 24.76
C ILE A 479 2.49 -6.38 25.90
N TYR A 480 3.05 -7.57 25.64
CA TYR A 480 3.21 -8.62 26.66
C TYR A 480 4.06 -8.15 27.83
N GLN A 481 5.16 -7.45 27.56
CA GLN A 481 5.99 -6.82 28.59
C GLN A 481 5.19 -5.85 29.46
N GLN A 482 4.36 -5.00 28.85
CA GLN A 482 3.54 -4.06 29.61
C GLN A 482 2.42 -4.75 30.40
N LEU A 483 1.89 -5.87 29.92
CA LEU A 483 0.91 -6.70 30.64
C LEU A 483 1.55 -7.63 31.69
N GLY A 484 2.89 -7.73 31.74
CA GLY A 484 3.59 -8.67 32.63
C GLY A 484 3.47 -10.14 32.21
N ILE A 485 3.25 -10.41 30.92
CA ILE A 485 3.08 -11.77 30.37
C ILE A 485 4.43 -12.31 29.92
N ALA A 486 5.04 -13.13 30.78
CA ALA A 486 6.28 -13.85 30.46
C ALA A 486 6.04 -15.30 29.99
N ASP A 487 4.87 -15.87 30.29
CA ASP A 487 4.52 -17.23 29.89
C ASP A 487 4.16 -17.29 28.40
N ASP A 488 5.00 -17.93 27.60
CA ASP A 488 4.80 -18.09 26.16
C ASP A 488 3.53 -18.91 25.84
N SER A 489 3.02 -19.73 26.77
CA SER A 489 1.76 -20.45 26.57
C SER A 489 0.58 -19.51 26.33
N LEU A 490 0.64 -18.28 26.84
CA LEU A 490 -0.39 -17.22 26.71
C LEU A 490 -0.23 -16.36 25.44
N LYS A 491 0.81 -16.62 24.65
CA LYS A 491 1.14 -15.90 23.40
C LYS A 491 0.78 -16.71 22.15
N THR A 492 0.07 -17.82 22.31
CA THR A 492 -0.23 -18.81 21.25
C THR A 492 -1.65 -18.68 20.70
N TRP A 493 -1.91 -19.27 19.53
CA TRP A 493 -3.25 -19.35 18.96
C TRP A 493 -4.21 -20.17 19.84
N GLU A 494 -3.71 -21.24 20.45
CA GLU A 494 -4.47 -22.09 21.36
C GLU A 494 -4.95 -21.30 22.59
N SER A 495 -4.14 -20.36 23.08
CA SER A 495 -4.46 -19.54 24.25
C SER A 495 -5.59 -18.53 24.05
N ILE A 496 -6.01 -18.31 22.81
CA ILE A 496 -7.09 -17.37 22.46
C ILE A 496 -8.34 -18.09 21.94
N GLN A 497 -8.35 -19.43 21.95
CA GLN A 497 -9.57 -20.22 21.62
C GLN A 497 -10.63 -20.14 22.72
N GLU A 498 -10.26 -19.76 23.94
CA GLU A 498 -11.15 -19.63 25.08
C GLU A 498 -10.80 -18.36 25.86
N PHE A 499 -11.82 -17.54 26.13
CA PHE A 499 -11.65 -16.24 26.78
C PHE A 499 -11.38 -16.39 28.28
N GLY A 500 -10.51 -15.54 28.84
CA GLY A 500 -10.25 -15.46 30.28
C GLY A 500 -9.09 -16.32 30.76
N LYS A 501 -8.06 -16.51 29.94
CA LYS A 501 -6.86 -17.29 30.29
C LYS A 501 -5.75 -16.49 30.97
N LEU A 502 -5.90 -15.16 31.08
CA LEU A 502 -4.96 -14.33 31.84
C LEU A 502 -4.84 -14.81 33.30
N PRO A 503 -3.62 -15.12 33.79
CA PRO A 503 -3.41 -15.58 35.14
C PRO A 503 -3.68 -14.46 36.15
N VAL A 504 -4.40 -14.80 37.22
CA VAL A 504 -4.60 -13.90 38.36
C VAL A 504 -3.25 -13.57 38.97
N GLY A 505 -3.00 -12.29 39.25
CA GLY A 505 -1.77 -11.86 39.92
C GLY A 505 -0.62 -11.45 38.99
N ALA A 506 -0.79 -11.52 37.67
CA ALA A 506 0.15 -10.93 36.72
C ALA A 506 0.32 -9.42 37.00
N LYS A 507 1.55 -8.93 36.99
CA LYS A 507 1.86 -7.54 37.33
C LYS A 507 2.17 -6.75 36.06
N VAL A 508 1.32 -5.78 35.75
CA VAL A 508 1.56 -4.86 34.65
C VAL A 508 2.74 -3.94 34.97
N GLN A 509 3.41 -3.48 33.93
CA GLN A 509 4.49 -2.51 34.01
C GLN A 509 4.31 -1.46 32.93
N LYS A 510 4.16 -0.20 33.33
CA LYS A 510 4.13 0.90 32.36
C LYS A 510 5.43 0.94 31.56
N GLY A 511 5.29 0.89 30.24
CA GLY A 511 6.38 1.02 29.28
C GLY A 511 6.30 2.31 28.47
N ASP A 512 7.23 2.44 27.53
CA ASP A 512 7.18 3.51 26.52
C ASP A 512 5.93 3.39 25.66
N ALA A 513 5.51 4.52 25.07
CA ALA A 513 4.41 4.54 24.12
C ALA A 513 4.67 3.56 22.97
N LEU A 514 3.70 2.69 22.66
CA LEU A 514 3.82 1.73 21.57
C LEU A 514 4.10 2.43 20.24
N PHE A 515 3.33 3.48 19.97
CA PHE A 515 3.50 4.33 18.79
C PHE A 515 3.40 5.80 19.22
N PRO A 516 4.46 6.60 19.04
CA PRO A 516 4.40 8.03 19.36
C PRO A 516 3.47 8.75 18.38
N ARG A 517 2.70 9.72 18.90
CA ARG A 517 1.93 10.62 18.04
C ARG A 517 2.87 11.53 17.26
N ILE A 518 2.57 11.72 16.00
CA ILE A 518 3.35 12.56 15.10
C ILE A 518 2.54 13.73 14.56
N ASP A 519 3.23 14.82 14.22
CA ASP A 519 2.64 15.92 13.46
C ASP A 519 2.70 15.58 11.97
N VAL A 520 1.55 15.19 11.40
CA VAL A 520 1.46 14.74 10.01
C VAL A 520 2.04 15.79 9.05
N LYS A 521 1.75 17.08 9.24
CA LYS A 521 2.22 18.13 8.31
C LYS A 521 3.74 18.25 8.35
N LYS A 522 4.30 18.31 9.56
CA LYS A 522 5.75 18.42 9.76
C LYS A 522 6.49 17.19 9.20
N GLU A 523 5.96 16.00 9.46
CA GLU A 523 6.58 14.75 9.03
C GLU A 523 6.48 14.54 7.51
N VAL A 524 5.37 14.96 6.86
CA VAL A 524 5.25 14.95 5.39
C VAL A 524 6.32 15.84 4.76
N ALA A 525 6.50 17.08 5.24
CA ALA A 525 7.49 18.01 4.70
C ALA A 525 8.93 17.45 4.78
N ALA A 526 9.23 16.77 5.88
CA ALA A 526 10.53 16.14 6.07
C ALA A 526 10.72 14.89 5.18
N LEU A 527 9.66 14.13 4.86
CA LEU A 527 9.73 12.97 3.95
C LEU A 527 9.76 13.37 2.46
N THR A 528 9.22 14.53 2.08
CA THR A 528 9.26 15.02 0.70
C THR A 528 10.54 15.80 0.37
N GLY A 529 11.43 15.98 1.35
CA GLY A 529 12.69 16.71 1.18
C GLY A 529 12.48 18.20 0.93
N GLU A 530 11.36 18.77 1.38
CA GLU A 530 11.13 20.23 1.31
C GLU A 530 12.08 21.00 2.23
N ASP A 531 12.56 20.37 3.30
CA ASP A 531 13.64 20.87 4.16
C ASP A 531 15.01 20.84 3.46
N GLU A 532 15.33 19.81 2.67
CA GLU A 532 16.59 19.77 1.90
C GLU A 532 16.64 20.84 0.78
N LYS A 533 15.48 21.26 0.24
CA LYS A 533 15.40 22.38 -0.71
C LYS A 533 15.57 23.73 0.00
N ALA A 534 15.31 23.80 1.30
CA ALA A 534 15.64 24.95 2.14
C ALA A 534 17.14 24.96 2.48
N GLU A 535 17.73 23.82 2.84
CA GLU A 535 19.16 23.68 3.13
C GLU A 535 20.05 23.87 1.87
N LYS A 536 19.68 23.31 0.71
CA LYS A 536 20.39 23.56 -0.57
C LYS A 536 20.25 25.01 -1.07
N LYS A 537 19.22 25.74 -0.61
CA LYS A 537 19.11 27.20 -0.80
C LYS A 537 19.95 27.98 0.22
N GLU A 538 20.17 27.44 1.41
CA GLU A 538 21.09 27.97 2.42
C GLU A 538 22.56 27.74 2.05
N ASP A 539 22.96 26.59 1.51
CA ASP A 539 24.34 26.33 1.03
C ASP A 539 24.70 27.21 -0.18
N LYS A 540 23.76 27.42 -1.10
CA LYS A 540 23.92 28.38 -2.21
C LYS A 540 23.92 29.84 -1.73
N LYS A 541 23.37 30.12 -0.55
CA LYS A 541 23.48 31.42 0.14
C LYS A 541 24.81 31.55 0.89
N GLN A 542 25.32 30.48 1.49
CA GLN A 542 26.60 30.46 2.23
C GLN A 542 27.80 30.70 1.30
N GLN A 543 27.85 30.07 0.11
CA GLN A 543 28.88 30.37 -0.90
C GLN A 543 28.78 31.80 -1.50
N LYS A 544 27.60 32.43 -1.42
CA LYS A 544 27.39 33.85 -1.77
C LYS A 544 27.67 34.81 -0.61
N GLN A 545 27.70 34.31 0.63
CA GLN A 545 27.97 35.08 1.85
C GLN A 545 29.46 35.17 2.18
N GLU A 546 30.29 34.19 1.82
CA GLU A 546 31.76 34.28 1.98
C GLU A 546 32.38 35.42 1.15
N LYS A 547 31.79 35.77 0.00
CA LYS A 547 32.21 36.94 -0.82
C LYS A 547 31.70 38.29 -0.31
N LYS A 548 30.84 38.31 0.71
CA LYS A 548 30.25 39.55 1.27
C LYS A 548 30.68 39.84 2.71
N GLN A 549 31.49 38.97 3.31
CA GLN A 549 31.92 39.05 4.71
C GLN A 549 33.14 39.94 4.98
N GLU A 550 33.60 40.75 4.02
CA GLU A 550 34.71 41.69 4.25
C GLU A 550 34.27 43.14 4.46
N LYS A 551 32.97 43.45 4.41
CA LYS A 551 32.49 44.80 4.75
C LYS A 551 31.23 44.75 5.60
N GLN A 552 31.44 45.20 6.84
CA GLN A 552 30.48 45.82 7.74
C GLN A 552 29.78 44.90 8.74
N GLU A 553 30.58 44.50 9.73
CA GLU A 553 30.15 44.48 11.12
C GLU A 553 29.61 45.85 11.56
N LYS A 554 28.33 45.91 11.97
CA LYS A 554 27.84 46.49 13.24
C LYS A 554 26.31 46.68 13.22
N LYS A 555 25.61 45.83 14.01
CA LYS A 555 24.33 45.99 14.76
C LYS A 555 23.10 46.58 14.02
N ALA A 556 21.85 46.16 14.23
CA ALA A 556 21.17 45.00 14.82
C ALA A 556 19.67 45.17 14.42
N GLU A 557 18.96 44.04 14.29
CA GLU A 557 17.49 43.84 14.20
C GLU A 557 16.69 44.41 13.01
N LYS A 558 16.03 43.52 12.24
CA LYS A 558 14.74 43.82 11.58
C LYS A 558 13.93 42.58 11.17
N LYS A 559 12.61 42.73 11.31
CA LYS A 559 11.48 41.86 10.98
C LYS A 559 11.47 41.42 9.50
N VAL A 560 10.89 40.26 9.23
CA VAL A 560 10.61 39.74 7.88
C VAL A 560 9.53 40.62 7.22
N GLU A 561 9.82 41.16 6.04
CA GLU A 561 8.87 41.89 5.19
C GLU A 561 8.10 40.92 4.28
N ILE A 562 6.76 41.05 4.26
CA ILE A 562 5.87 40.44 3.27
C ILE A 562 5.96 41.30 1.99
N PRO A 563 6.05 40.73 0.78
CA PRO A 563 6.12 41.50 -0.47
C PRO A 563 4.98 42.52 -0.59
N GLU A 564 5.27 43.69 -1.14
CA GLU A 564 4.30 44.77 -1.31
C GLU A 564 3.11 44.28 -2.17
N GLY A 565 1.91 44.32 -1.60
CA GLY A 565 0.67 43.83 -2.23
C GLY A 565 0.27 42.39 -1.87
N CYS A 566 1.07 41.63 -1.11
CA CYS A 566 0.70 40.28 -0.66
C CYS A 566 0.15 40.30 0.77
N ILE A 567 -0.90 39.52 1.01
CA ILE A 567 -1.42 39.26 2.36
C ILE A 567 -0.73 38.03 2.97
N SER A 568 -0.63 37.95 4.29
CA SER A 568 -0.11 36.75 4.95
C SER A 568 -1.15 35.63 4.89
N PHE A 569 -0.70 34.37 5.04
CA PHE A 569 -1.63 33.24 5.17
C PHE A 569 -2.60 33.42 6.36
N GLY A 570 -2.12 33.98 7.47
CA GLY A 570 -2.96 34.31 8.61
C GLY A 570 -4.00 35.40 8.33
N ASP A 571 -3.83 36.22 7.29
CA ASP A 571 -4.87 37.15 6.85
C ASP A 571 -5.94 36.45 5.99
N PHE A 572 -5.57 35.40 5.24
CA PHE A 572 -6.51 34.56 4.51
C PHE A 572 -7.39 33.73 5.45
N GLU A 573 -6.83 33.15 6.52
CA GLU A 573 -7.61 32.40 7.54
C GLU A 573 -8.67 33.26 8.24
N LYS A 574 -8.51 34.59 8.22
CA LYS A 574 -9.48 35.53 8.77
C LYS A 574 -10.67 35.75 7.83
N VAL A 575 -10.70 35.24 6.61
CA VAL A 575 -11.80 35.44 5.64
C VAL A 575 -12.80 34.29 5.76
N LYS A 576 -14.10 34.59 5.95
CA LYS A 576 -15.17 33.57 5.99
C LYS A 576 -16.05 33.68 4.76
N LEU A 577 -15.84 32.80 3.79
CA LEU A 577 -16.70 32.66 2.62
C LEU A 577 -17.74 31.57 2.86
N VAL A 578 -18.99 31.85 2.51
CA VAL A 578 -20.11 30.90 2.63
C VAL A 578 -21.01 30.93 1.40
N VAL A 579 -21.69 29.82 1.13
CA VAL A 579 -22.74 29.74 0.12
C VAL A 579 -24.02 30.38 0.68
N ALA A 580 -24.59 31.33 -0.05
CA ALA A 580 -25.78 32.09 0.35
C ALA A 580 -26.87 31.97 -0.71
N LYS A 581 -28.08 31.55 -0.33
CA LYS A 581 -29.21 31.40 -1.24
C LYS A 581 -30.03 32.70 -1.30
N VAL A 582 -30.34 33.17 -2.51
CA VAL A 582 -31.13 34.40 -2.70
C VAL A 582 -32.62 34.11 -2.46
N CYS A 583 -33.14 34.60 -1.34
CA CYS A 583 -34.56 34.48 -0.97
C CYS A 583 -35.40 35.64 -1.52
N ALA A 584 -34.84 36.84 -1.55
CA ALA A 584 -35.43 38.00 -2.20
C ALA A 584 -34.35 38.89 -2.82
N CYS A 585 -34.68 39.54 -3.94
CA CYS A 585 -33.84 40.56 -4.55
C CYS A 585 -34.71 41.70 -5.06
N GLU A 586 -34.34 42.95 -4.75
CA GLU A 586 -35.07 44.14 -5.20
C GLU A 586 -34.13 45.30 -5.52
N LYS A 587 -34.56 46.24 -6.38
CA LYS A 587 -33.80 47.47 -6.64
C LYS A 587 -33.96 48.43 -5.46
N VAL A 588 -32.86 49.07 -5.04
CA VAL A 588 -32.90 50.03 -3.94
C VAL A 588 -33.53 51.35 -4.40
N ALA A 589 -34.57 51.81 -3.71
CA ALA A 589 -35.19 53.10 -3.99
C ALA A 589 -34.16 54.24 -3.91
N LYS A 590 -34.12 55.11 -4.92
CA LYS A 590 -33.16 56.21 -5.08
C LYS A 590 -31.72 55.81 -5.45
N SER A 591 -31.47 54.57 -5.91
CA SER A 591 -30.21 54.18 -6.54
C SER A 591 -30.45 53.41 -7.84
N ASP A 592 -29.74 53.79 -8.90
CA ASP A 592 -29.71 53.09 -10.19
C ASP A 592 -28.63 52.00 -10.25
N LYS A 593 -27.81 51.85 -9.19
CA LYS A 593 -26.65 50.96 -9.14
C LYS A 593 -26.81 49.79 -8.17
N LEU A 594 -27.71 49.87 -7.19
CA LEU A 594 -27.77 48.92 -6.08
C LEU A 594 -28.94 47.95 -6.18
N LEU A 595 -28.64 46.67 -5.97
CA LEU A 595 -29.61 45.63 -5.64
C LEU A 595 -29.51 45.31 -4.14
N LYS A 596 -30.65 45.05 -3.52
CA LYS A 596 -30.79 44.58 -2.14
C LYS A 596 -31.18 43.12 -2.16
N PHE A 597 -30.37 42.32 -1.48
CA PHE A 597 -30.55 40.88 -1.33
C PHE A 597 -31.00 40.56 0.10
N ASP A 598 -31.97 39.67 0.22
CA ASP A 598 -32.17 38.86 1.42
C ASP A 598 -31.60 37.46 1.14
N LEU A 599 -30.57 37.08 1.91
CA LEU A 599 -29.76 35.90 1.69
C LEU A 599 -29.91 34.92 2.86
N ASP A 600 -30.31 33.69 2.56
CA ASP A 600 -30.29 32.58 3.51
C ASP A 600 -28.90 31.94 3.53
N ILE A 601 -28.27 31.90 4.71
CA ILE A 601 -26.98 31.24 4.95
C ILE A 601 -27.12 30.03 5.88
N GLY A 602 -28.28 29.38 5.89
CA GLY A 602 -28.61 28.17 6.62
C GLY A 602 -29.13 28.42 8.03
N ALA A 603 -28.36 29.12 8.86
CA ALA A 603 -28.74 29.38 10.27
C ALA A 603 -29.46 30.73 10.49
N GLU A 604 -29.25 31.69 9.59
CA GLU A 604 -29.80 33.04 9.67
C GLU A 604 -29.97 33.66 8.27
N HIS A 605 -30.77 34.72 8.19
CA HIS A 605 -30.90 35.55 6.99
C HIS A 605 -30.06 36.82 7.11
N ARG A 606 -29.49 37.27 5.99
CA ARG A 606 -28.67 38.48 5.94
C ARG A 606 -29.09 39.39 4.81
N THR A 607 -29.17 40.69 5.13
CA THR A 607 -29.35 41.73 4.12
C THR A 607 -28.01 42.16 3.54
N VAL A 608 -27.85 42.08 2.21
CA VAL A 608 -26.63 42.53 1.50
C VAL A 608 -27.00 43.46 0.37
N LEU A 609 -26.25 44.55 0.22
CA LEU A 609 -26.41 45.51 -0.87
C LEU A 609 -25.24 45.37 -1.83
N SER A 610 -25.51 45.19 -3.13
CA SER A 610 -24.48 45.02 -4.14
C SER A 610 -24.68 45.97 -5.32
N GLY A 611 -23.57 46.56 -5.80
CA GLY A 611 -23.52 47.59 -6.84
C GLY A 611 -23.70 47.07 -8.28
N ILE A 612 -24.50 46.03 -8.47
CA ILE A 612 -24.54 45.23 -9.69
C ILE A 612 -25.82 45.43 -10.51
N ALA A 613 -26.67 46.39 -10.15
CA ALA A 613 -27.99 46.58 -10.78
C ALA A 613 -27.94 46.97 -12.26
N LYS A 614 -26.76 47.39 -12.75
CA LYS A 614 -26.51 47.66 -14.17
C LYS A 614 -26.23 46.41 -15.01
N PHE A 615 -25.84 45.32 -14.36
CA PHE A 615 -25.38 44.08 -15.00
C PHE A 615 -26.32 42.89 -14.76
N HIS A 616 -27.11 42.95 -13.69
CA HIS A 616 -28.05 41.89 -13.32
C HIS A 616 -29.42 42.45 -12.97
N THR A 617 -30.46 41.69 -13.30
CA THR A 617 -31.83 41.97 -12.87
C THR A 617 -32.20 41.15 -11.62
N PRO A 618 -33.09 41.64 -10.74
CA PRO A 618 -33.54 40.87 -9.57
C PRO A 618 -34.09 39.49 -9.92
N GLU A 619 -34.79 39.38 -11.04
CA GLU A 619 -35.46 38.16 -11.49
C GLU A 619 -34.44 37.06 -11.87
N GLU A 620 -33.28 37.43 -12.40
CA GLU A 620 -32.20 36.49 -12.76
C GLU A 620 -31.54 35.83 -11.55
N LEU A 621 -31.51 36.54 -10.42
CA LEU A 621 -30.76 36.14 -9.23
C LEU A 621 -31.62 35.44 -8.18
N LEU A 622 -32.94 35.54 -8.26
CA LEU A 622 -33.85 34.91 -7.31
C LEU A 622 -33.69 33.38 -7.32
N GLY A 623 -33.50 32.80 -6.13
CA GLY A 623 -33.33 31.36 -5.95
C GLY A 623 -31.95 30.80 -6.30
N LYS A 624 -30.99 31.63 -6.73
CA LYS A 624 -29.61 31.22 -7.01
C LYS A 624 -28.78 31.14 -5.72
N ASN A 625 -27.74 30.30 -5.75
CA ASN A 625 -26.74 30.21 -4.70
C ASN A 625 -25.53 31.06 -5.09
N LEU A 626 -25.13 32.00 -4.22
CA LEU A 626 -24.05 32.95 -4.44
C LEU A 626 -22.95 32.78 -3.39
N ILE A 627 -21.74 33.28 -3.68
CA ILE A 627 -20.63 33.28 -2.71
C ILE A 627 -20.62 34.59 -1.92
N LEU A 628 -20.75 34.48 -0.59
CA LEU A 628 -20.80 35.60 0.34
C LEU A 628 -19.57 35.62 1.26
N LEU A 629 -18.89 36.76 1.34
CA LEU A 629 -17.99 37.09 2.44
C LEU A 629 -18.80 37.50 3.67
N ALA A 630 -18.94 36.58 4.62
CA ALA A 630 -19.88 36.70 5.73
C ALA A 630 -19.30 37.43 6.96
N ASN A 631 -17.99 37.52 7.12
CA ASN A 631 -17.39 38.14 8.32
C ASN A 631 -16.79 39.53 8.07
N LEU A 632 -17.28 40.23 7.04
CA LEU A 632 -17.00 41.64 6.85
C LEU A 632 -17.88 42.47 7.81
N ALA A 633 -17.30 43.52 8.41
CA ALA A 633 -18.03 44.40 9.30
C ALA A 633 -19.24 45.04 8.57
N PRO A 634 -20.46 45.02 9.16
CA PRO A 634 -21.63 45.62 8.54
C PRO A 634 -21.43 47.10 8.22
N ARG A 635 -21.99 47.55 7.10
CA ARG A 635 -21.86 48.95 6.65
C ARG A 635 -23.20 49.50 6.19
N LYS A 636 -23.54 50.72 6.61
CA LYS A 636 -24.74 51.41 6.12
C LYS A 636 -24.50 52.00 4.73
N ILE A 637 -25.31 51.60 3.77
CA ILE A 637 -25.30 52.11 2.39
C ILE A 637 -26.73 52.59 2.09
N MET A 638 -26.88 53.87 1.75
CA MET A 638 -28.19 54.49 1.50
C MET A 638 -29.22 54.28 2.63
N GLY A 639 -28.74 54.26 3.88
CA GLY A 639 -29.57 54.08 5.09
C GLY A 639 -29.92 52.62 5.42
N ILE A 640 -29.55 51.65 4.58
CA ILE A 640 -29.78 50.22 4.78
C ILE A 640 -28.45 49.57 5.20
N GLU A 641 -28.48 48.69 6.20
CA GLU A 641 -27.28 47.99 6.67
C GLU A 641 -26.99 46.77 5.80
N SER A 642 -25.78 46.71 5.22
CA SER A 642 -25.28 45.57 4.43
C SER A 642 -24.35 44.72 5.29
N GLN A 643 -24.66 43.44 5.44
CA GLN A 643 -24.03 42.50 6.38
C GLN A 643 -23.16 41.44 5.68
N GLY A 644 -22.35 41.91 4.73
CA GLY A 644 -21.42 41.08 3.97
C GLY A 644 -21.16 41.65 2.57
N MET A 645 -20.41 40.90 1.77
CA MET A 645 -20.07 41.28 0.39
C MET A 645 -20.16 40.07 -0.54
N LEU A 646 -20.85 40.23 -1.67
CA LEU A 646 -20.91 39.21 -2.72
C LEU A 646 -19.65 39.26 -3.58
N LEU A 647 -19.12 38.09 -3.95
CA LEU A 647 -17.99 38.01 -4.88
C LEU A 647 -18.48 38.08 -6.33
N SER A 648 -17.76 38.81 -7.17
CA SER A 648 -18.06 38.99 -8.59
C SER A 648 -16.77 39.01 -9.40
N SER A 649 -16.82 38.49 -10.63
CA SER A 649 -15.77 38.68 -11.63
C SER A 649 -16.04 39.93 -12.45
N VAL A 650 -15.00 40.71 -12.74
CA VAL A 650 -15.06 41.83 -13.70
C VAL A 650 -14.16 41.49 -14.88
N VAL A 651 -14.68 41.64 -16.10
CA VAL A 651 -13.92 41.52 -17.34
C VAL A 651 -13.97 42.86 -18.05
N GLU A 652 -12.79 43.46 -18.25
CA GLU A 652 -12.60 44.64 -19.11
C GLU A 652 -12.42 44.16 -20.55
N HIS A 653 -13.21 44.71 -21.47
CA HIS A 653 -13.12 44.46 -22.90
C HIS A 653 -12.18 45.48 -23.56
N GLU A 654 -11.61 45.13 -24.72
CA GLU A 654 -10.64 45.97 -25.45
C GLU A 654 -11.19 47.35 -25.86
N ASP A 655 -12.52 47.52 -25.89
CA ASP A 655 -13.21 48.78 -26.17
C ASP A 655 -13.42 49.66 -24.93
N GLY A 656 -12.92 49.24 -23.76
CA GLY A 656 -13.06 49.92 -22.48
C GLY A 656 -14.41 49.70 -21.79
N SER A 657 -15.25 48.80 -22.30
CA SER A 657 -16.47 48.37 -21.60
C SER A 657 -16.18 47.29 -20.56
N GLU A 658 -16.91 47.31 -19.44
CA GLU A 658 -16.78 46.33 -18.36
C GLU A 658 -18.01 45.42 -18.31
N THR A 659 -17.81 44.11 -18.13
CA THR A 659 -18.87 43.18 -17.73
C THR A 659 -18.60 42.64 -16.33
N LEU A 660 -19.60 42.78 -15.45
CA LEU A 660 -19.55 42.23 -14.10
C LEU A 660 -20.50 41.04 -14.01
N ARG A 661 -19.99 39.91 -13.49
CA ARG A 661 -20.81 38.72 -13.20
C ARG A 661 -20.64 38.27 -11.76
N VAL A 662 -21.74 38.11 -11.04
CA VAL A 662 -21.71 37.54 -9.69
C VAL A 662 -21.31 36.07 -9.75
N LEU A 663 -20.42 35.65 -8.86
CA LEU A 663 -20.02 34.24 -8.75
C LEU A 663 -21.15 33.41 -8.15
N MET A 664 -21.67 32.47 -8.94
CA MET A 664 -22.68 31.51 -8.51
C MET A 664 -22.02 30.23 -8.01
N ALA A 665 -22.48 29.71 -6.89
CA ALA A 665 -22.11 28.37 -6.41
C ALA A 665 -22.91 27.30 -7.16
N ASP A 666 -22.40 26.07 -7.19
CA ASP A 666 -23.12 24.94 -7.77
C ASP A 666 -24.48 24.75 -7.04
N PRO A 667 -25.60 24.57 -7.76
CA PRO A 667 -26.91 24.37 -7.14
C PRO A 667 -26.97 23.22 -6.12
N ILE A 668 -26.08 22.23 -6.20
CA ILE A 668 -26.00 21.12 -5.23
C ILE A 668 -25.44 21.55 -3.87
N MET A 669 -24.73 22.67 -3.79
CA MET A 669 -24.17 23.17 -2.55
C MET A 669 -25.26 23.80 -1.68
N PRO A 670 -25.46 23.34 -0.43
CA PRO A 670 -26.51 23.88 0.43
C PRO A 670 -26.14 25.28 0.94
N ALA A 671 -27.16 26.09 1.24
CA ALA A 671 -27.00 27.36 1.94
C ALA A 671 -26.27 27.15 3.28
N GLY A 672 -25.32 28.01 3.60
CA GLY A 672 -24.49 27.92 4.80
C GLY A 672 -23.24 27.04 4.67
N ALA A 673 -23.01 26.38 3.53
CA ALA A 673 -21.76 25.66 3.29
C ALA A 673 -20.56 26.62 3.33
N ILE A 674 -19.51 26.26 4.07
CA ILE A 674 -18.27 27.05 4.19
C ILE A 674 -17.40 26.78 2.97
N ILE A 675 -16.86 27.84 2.38
CA ILE A 675 -15.92 27.80 1.27
C ILE A 675 -14.52 28.10 1.85
N GLY A 676 -13.62 27.14 1.73
CA GLY A 676 -12.27 27.16 2.31
C GLY A 676 -11.17 27.11 1.27
#